data_AF-A0A817ALK8-F1
#
_entry.id   AF-A0A817ALK8-F1
#
_cell.length_a   1.000
_cell.length_b   1.000
_cell.length_c   1.000
_cell.angle_alpha   90.00
_cell.angle_beta   90.00
_cell.angle_gamma   90.00
#
_symmetry.space_group_name_H-M   'P 1'
#
loop_
_entity.id
_entity.type
_entity.pdbx_description
1 polymer ?
#
loop_
_entity_poly.entity_id
_entity_poly.type
_entity_poly.pdbx_seq_one_letter_code
_entity_poly.pdbx_strand_id
1 'polypeptide(L)'
;MEFVRDGALNSLLQKGKSGLYPNAFIQYAKQIADGMKYLRDEVSEHTIHRHLKNVQILSYTSAAGTFPWMSSECIRSNAFSTKCNVRSFCVLLRECITGEIPYRGFDRMQVLFGIATNKYSSRIPTACPENASQFMKVGNNFHIIDQHIVNYMNNQMKLLKYVILVGRRLATTQSNVNIGDQMKMLNDNKQYTKALELFDTLSKQNIDKCSNWIIIQALKACTEINDVQHGSQIHNLISSRLKRDPYVLPSLIHFYMQCGDVSHAQLLFDKSTKKTLFMYGAMMKGYIKNNSAKKAIDLFKEVKNPNEVMVNLVFNACAQLATEKELNLLKSISSMIPNSFYSNHYVLTSLIDAFIKCGDVKSAKSLFDKSTKKTLPMYGALMTGLTINDREEEAIAIFNEIHLNELHRENHNEKQINLLFEKKTDCFEANITIYLCLIKALAKLGILEQAQSFVQQIPSSVLADHRIQNSLIHMWGKVGSVDEAKRIFENISQLDHIGWTAMINSYGLNGMGIEAVKLFHQMPKELMNDLTYVCVLNACSHAGLVDVARSIFNNIQKKTEIIYTTMIDCLSRRAAFEEAQQLIEQFERDHAPALTIYSLYSLDVFIIHKVLVPLLSGARNQKNTKLSQEVVDRMQKLFPNMKSSLVPASILLANVYASAGDIEKATDIKIELHKSGCKKQIGVTVTDIDGKLWKFRAHDRSHAESAEIHEQVDRMSKRIIEHGHKYDASWIVRPMQPDETIETLLCGHSERLAMAAHFIRNRKPKRIQMTKNLRICGDCHEVTKLVALIYQCEIVVRDTNRMHHFNMNGQCSCQDYF
;
A
#
# COMPACT_ATOMS: atom_id res chain seq x y z
N MET A 1 -12.48 18.41 29.76
CA MET A 1 -13.17 17.87 30.96
C MET A 1 -14.52 18.53 31.02
N GLU A 2 -15.56 17.92 30.49
CA GLU A 2 -16.90 18.52 30.55
C GLU A 2 -17.75 17.79 31.60
N PHE A 3 -18.21 18.56 32.58
CA PHE A 3 -19.38 18.22 33.36
C PHE A 3 -20.62 18.44 32.48
N VAL A 4 -20.85 17.54 31.53
CA VAL A 4 -22.09 17.50 30.76
C VAL A 4 -23.18 17.01 31.73
N ARG A 5 -24.41 17.52 31.58
CA ARG A 5 -25.56 17.07 32.39
C ARG A 5 -25.76 15.53 32.35
N ASP A 6 -25.21 14.88 31.33
CA ASP A 6 -25.19 13.42 31.14
C ASP A 6 -23.77 12.83 31.02
N GLY A 7 -22.75 13.58 31.43
CA GLY A 7 -21.35 13.15 31.40
C GLY A 7 -21.01 12.19 32.53
N ALA A 8 -20.00 11.35 32.32
CA ALA A 8 -19.59 10.29 33.27
C ALA A 8 -19.33 10.82 34.69
N LEU A 9 -18.79 12.04 34.82
CA LEU A 9 -18.54 12.68 36.11
C LEU A 9 -19.82 13.14 36.82
N ASN A 10 -20.80 13.71 36.08
CA ASN A 10 -22.09 14.11 36.66
C ASN A 10 -22.94 12.89 37.06
N SER A 11 -22.93 11.84 36.23
CA SER A 11 -23.60 10.58 36.54
C SER A 11 -23.00 9.88 37.77
N LEU A 12 -21.70 10.05 38.01
CA LEU A 12 -21.00 9.53 39.20
C LEU A 12 -21.36 10.31 40.48
N LEU A 13 -21.43 11.65 40.40
CA LEU A 13 -21.76 12.51 41.54
C LEU A 13 -23.25 12.43 41.93
N GLN A 14 -24.17 12.24 40.97
CA GLN A 14 -25.60 12.13 41.26
C GLN A 14 -26.05 10.78 41.83
N LYS A 15 -25.23 9.72 41.70
CA LYS A 15 -25.47 8.42 42.34
C LYS A 15 -25.18 8.40 43.86
N GLY A 16 -24.92 9.57 44.45
CA GLY A 16 -24.34 9.71 45.78
C GLY A 16 -25.01 8.90 46.89
N LYS A 17 -24.16 8.34 47.77
CA LYS A 17 -24.20 8.51 49.25
C LYS A 17 -23.30 7.54 50.02
N SER A 18 -22.52 6.67 49.38
CA SER A 18 -21.59 5.78 50.08
C SER A 18 -20.23 5.71 49.39
N GLY A 19 -19.25 6.44 49.95
CA GLY A 19 -17.83 6.22 49.70
C GLY A 19 -17.28 6.82 48.41
N LEU A 20 -16.84 8.08 48.48
CA LEU A 20 -15.75 8.53 47.61
C LEU A 20 -14.50 7.70 47.98
N TYR A 21 -14.21 6.65 47.20
CA TYR A 21 -13.00 5.86 47.40
C TYR A 21 -11.77 6.75 47.15
N PRO A 22 -10.82 6.81 48.10
CA PRO A 22 -9.62 7.65 47.98
C PRO A 22 -8.88 7.48 46.65
N ASN A 23 -8.90 6.27 46.08
CA ASN A 23 -8.20 5.92 44.83
C ASN A 23 -8.80 6.57 43.57
N ALA A 24 -10.13 6.71 43.48
CA ALA A 24 -10.76 7.37 42.34
C ALA A 24 -10.50 8.88 42.38
N PHE A 25 -10.58 9.46 43.58
CA PHE A 25 -10.25 10.86 43.84
C PHE A 25 -8.79 11.18 43.46
N ILE A 26 -7.85 10.30 43.81
CA ILE A 26 -6.43 10.42 43.47
C ILE A 26 -6.19 10.29 41.95
N GLN A 27 -6.89 9.40 41.25
CA GLN A 27 -6.77 9.29 39.79
C GLN A 27 -7.27 10.54 39.07
N TYR A 28 -8.40 11.10 39.49
CA TYR A 28 -8.92 12.33 38.91
C TYR A 28 -8.00 13.51 39.20
N ALA A 29 -7.47 13.63 40.42
CA ALA A 29 -6.48 14.64 40.75
C ALA A 29 -5.22 14.52 39.88
N LYS A 30 -4.77 13.31 39.59
CA LYS A 30 -3.63 13.05 38.70
C LYS A 30 -3.92 13.43 37.25
N GLN A 31 -5.07 13.05 36.69
CA GLN A 31 -5.46 13.41 35.32
C GLN A 31 -5.66 14.93 35.15
N ILE A 32 -6.23 15.58 36.16
CA ILE A 32 -6.37 17.04 36.20
C ILE A 32 -4.99 17.70 36.25
N ALA A 33 -4.10 17.25 37.12
CA ALA A 33 -2.73 17.78 37.24
C ALA A 33 -1.92 17.58 35.95
N ASP A 34 -2.02 16.41 35.30
CA ASP A 34 -1.34 16.10 34.05
C ASP A 34 -1.88 16.95 32.89
N GLY A 35 -3.20 17.13 32.79
CA GLY A 35 -3.82 18.01 31.79
C GLY A 35 -3.48 19.49 32.02
N MET A 36 -3.42 19.92 33.27
CA MET A 36 -3.03 21.28 33.67
C MET A 36 -1.53 21.56 33.47
N LYS A 37 -0.68 20.53 33.56
CA LYS A 37 0.74 20.61 33.23
C LYS A 37 0.94 20.70 31.71
N TYR A 38 0.24 19.86 30.95
CA TYR A 38 0.23 19.90 29.48
C TYR A 38 -0.14 21.30 28.94
N LEU A 39 -1.20 21.92 29.47
CA LEU A 39 -1.62 23.27 29.08
C LEU A 39 -0.59 24.36 29.40
N ARG A 40 0.30 24.13 30.37
CA ARG A 40 1.30 25.11 30.83
C ARG A 40 2.63 24.96 30.10
N ASP A 41 3.04 23.72 29.85
CA ASP A 41 4.38 23.39 29.37
C ASP A 41 4.43 23.20 27.85
N GLU A 42 3.31 22.83 27.20
CA GLU A 42 3.29 22.45 25.78
C GLU A 42 2.40 23.35 24.89
N VAL A 43 1.79 24.41 25.45
CA VAL A 43 0.92 25.30 24.67
C VAL A 43 1.35 26.77 24.81
N SER A 44 2.04 27.30 23.80
CA SER A 44 2.30 28.74 23.65
C SER A 44 1.01 29.46 23.26
N GLU A 45 0.68 30.52 23.99
CA GLU A 45 -0.37 31.53 23.78
C GLU A 45 -1.51 31.13 22.82
N HIS A 46 -2.73 31.04 23.38
CA HIS A 46 -4.02 30.71 22.73
C HIS A 46 -4.41 29.23 22.73
N THR A 47 -4.67 28.68 23.92
CA THR A 47 -5.55 27.49 23.97
C THR A 47 -7.01 27.92 23.87
N ILE A 48 -7.54 27.83 22.66
CA ILE A 48 -8.97 27.69 22.41
C ILE A 48 -9.24 26.17 22.28
N HIS A 49 -10.16 25.63 23.09
CA HIS A 49 -10.48 24.19 23.24
C HIS A 49 -10.66 23.44 21.89
N ARG A 50 -10.41 22.12 21.85
CA ARG A 50 -10.41 21.26 20.62
C ARG A 50 -11.73 21.25 19.81
N HIS A 51 -12.80 21.89 20.31
CA HIS A 51 -14.07 22.13 19.61
C HIS A 51 -14.22 23.53 18.99
N LEU A 52 -13.20 24.37 19.07
CA LEU A 52 -13.24 25.77 18.61
C LEU A 52 -12.36 25.99 17.37
N LYS A 53 -12.15 24.95 16.56
CA LYS A 53 -11.55 25.05 15.21
C LYS A 53 -12.52 25.65 14.18
N ASN A 54 -13.38 26.59 14.57
CA ASN A 54 -14.20 27.37 13.63
C ASN A 54 -13.95 28.85 13.90
N VAL A 55 -13.13 29.47 13.06
CA VAL A 55 -12.78 30.91 13.09
C VAL A 55 -13.94 31.78 12.55
N GLN A 56 -15.19 31.39 12.75
CA GLN A 56 -16.37 32.20 12.39
C GLN A 56 -17.40 32.34 13.50
N ILE A 57 -17.10 31.92 14.73
CA ILE A 57 -17.99 32.11 15.89
C ILE A 57 -17.41 33.19 16.80
N LEU A 58 -17.35 34.42 16.31
CA LEU A 58 -17.11 35.61 17.12
C LEU A 58 -18.28 36.61 17.04
N SER A 59 -19.45 36.17 16.59
CA SER A 59 -20.67 36.98 16.64
C SER A 59 -21.76 36.23 17.41
N TYR A 60 -22.00 36.74 18.62
CA TYR A 60 -23.20 36.55 19.46
C TYR A 60 -23.35 35.23 20.24
N THR A 61 -22.83 35.27 21.48
CA THR A 61 -23.54 34.93 22.74
C THR A 61 -24.20 33.54 22.89
N SER A 62 -23.51 32.46 22.53
CA SER A 62 -23.69 31.15 23.19
C SER A 62 -22.47 30.23 23.03
N ALA A 63 -22.08 29.55 24.12
CA ALA A 63 -21.01 28.53 24.20
C ALA A 63 -19.55 29.01 24.39
N ALA A 64 -19.30 29.73 25.49
CA ALA A 64 -18.02 29.65 26.22
C ALA A 64 -18.19 28.72 27.43
N GLY A 65 -17.12 28.09 27.91
CA GLY A 65 -17.13 27.06 28.96
C GLY A 65 -17.83 27.45 30.27
N THR A 66 -17.91 26.51 31.21
CA THR A 66 -18.69 26.69 32.43
C THR A 66 -18.00 27.72 33.37
N PHE A 67 -18.48 28.97 33.36
CA PHE A 67 -17.94 30.12 34.12
C PHE A 67 -17.62 29.86 35.61
N PRO A 68 -18.40 29.06 36.36
CA PRO A 68 -18.10 28.79 37.78
C PRO A 68 -16.74 28.17 38.09
N TRP A 69 -16.10 27.51 37.12
CA TRP A 69 -14.84 26.78 37.30
C TRP A 69 -13.63 27.56 36.76
N MET A 70 -13.86 28.74 36.18
CA MET A 70 -12.81 29.59 35.63
C MET A 70 -12.11 30.41 36.71
N SER A 71 -10.81 30.66 36.50
CA SER A 71 -10.08 31.63 37.32
C SER A 71 -10.39 33.07 36.89
N SER A 72 -10.23 34.01 37.81
CA SER A 72 -10.41 35.43 37.50
C SER A 72 -9.40 35.92 36.45
N GLU A 73 -8.20 35.33 36.42
CA GLU A 73 -7.19 35.55 35.37
C GLU A 73 -7.70 35.08 33.99
N CYS A 74 -8.36 33.93 33.90
CA CYS A 74 -8.97 33.45 32.64
C CYS A 74 -10.15 34.33 32.18
N ILE A 75 -10.92 34.90 33.11
CA ILE A 75 -12.06 35.78 32.77
C ILE A 75 -11.58 37.19 32.37
N ARG A 76 -10.46 37.64 32.91
CA ARG A 76 -9.84 38.95 32.59
C ARG A 76 -8.83 38.89 31.43
N SER A 77 -8.67 37.72 30.79
CA SER A 77 -7.72 37.49 29.69
C SER A 77 -6.24 37.76 30.04
N ASN A 78 -5.84 37.47 31.29
CA ASN A 78 -4.44 37.56 31.72
C ASN A 78 -3.66 36.27 31.42
N ALA A 79 -2.32 36.34 31.45
CA ALA A 79 -1.44 35.18 31.26
C ALA A 79 -1.70 34.06 32.30
N PHE A 80 -1.73 32.81 31.84
CA PHE A 80 -2.08 31.66 32.67
C PHE A 80 -0.98 31.31 33.69
N SER A 81 -1.32 31.28 34.97
CA SER A 81 -0.39 30.96 36.06
C SER A 81 -0.68 29.60 36.73
N THR A 82 0.23 29.13 37.59
CA THR A 82 -0.02 28.00 38.51
C THR A 82 -1.23 28.23 39.43
N LYS A 83 -1.61 29.48 39.68
CA LYS A 83 -2.76 29.85 40.51
C LYS A 83 -4.10 29.55 39.83
N CYS A 84 -4.20 29.67 38.50
CA CYS A 84 -5.37 29.25 37.72
C CYS A 84 -5.73 27.79 37.96
N ASN A 85 -4.72 26.92 37.96
CA ASN A 85 -4.87 25.48 38.07
C ASN A 85 -5.32 25.07 39.48
N VAL A 86 -4.79 25.73 40.50
CA VAL A 86 -5.22 25.54 41.90
C VAL A 86 -6.69 25.91 42.07
N ARG A 87 -7.16 27.00 41.44
CA ARG A 87 -8.55 27.46 41.57
C ARG A 87 -9.56 26.50 40.95
N SER A 88 -9.36 26.09 39.70
CA SER A 88 -10.27 25.14 39.05
C SER A 88 -10.30 23.80 39.77
N PHE A 89 -9.16 23.37 40.35
CA PHE A 89 -9.08 22.18 41.18
C PHE A 89 -9.86 22.31 42.50
N CYS A 90 -9.76 23.45 43.21
CA CYS A 90 -10.50 23.70 44.45
C CYS A 90 -12.03 23.73 44.25
N VAL A 91 -12.52 24.30 43.14
CA VAL A 91 -13.96 24.32 42.83
C VAL A 91 -14.47 22.90 42.57
N LEU A 92 -13.75 22.10 41.78
CA LEU A 92 -14.08 20.70 41.53
C LEU A 92 -14.04 19.86 42.80
N LEU A 93 -13.06 20.10 43.66
CA LEU A 93 -12.96 19.39 44.94
C LEU A 93 -14.15 19.69 45.86
N ARG A 94 -14.57 20.95 45.92
CA ARG A 94 -15.76 21.36 46.66
C ARG A 94 -16.98 20.59 46.16
N GLU A 95 -17.23 20.58 44.86
CA GLU A 95 -18.36 19.84 44.28
C GLU A 95 -18.32 18.36 44.61
N CYS A 96 -17.13 17.76 44.56
CA CYS A 96 -16.96 16.36 44.89
C CYS A 96 -17.28 16.08 46.37
N ILE A 97 -16.83 16.95 47.28
CA ILE A 97 -17.02 16.75 48.73
C ILE A 97 -18.45 17.08 49.17
N THR A 98 -19.03 18.15 48.64
CA THR A 98 -20.33 18.67 49.12
C THR A 98 -21.50 18.17 48.29
N GLY A 99 -21.27 17.69 47.06
CA GLY A 99 -22.33 17.34 46.11
C GLY A 99 -23.17 18.53 45.63
N GLU A 100 -22.76 19.75 45.96
CA GLU A 100 -23.50 20.97 45.62
C GLU A 100 -22.96 21.62 44.35
N ILE A 101 -23.86 22.10 43.49
CA ILE A 101 -23.51 22.92 42.32
C ILE A 101 -23.03 24.31 42.78
N PRO A 102 -21.84 24.78 42.38
CA PRO A 102 -21.30 26.09 42.71
C PRO A 102 -22.22 27.18 42.17
N TYR A 103 -22.48 28.19 43.02
CA TYR A 103 -23.32 29.34 42.69
C TYR A 103 -24.75 28.99 42.26
N ARG A 104 -25.30 27.88 42.75
CA ARG A 104 -26.71 27.51 42.57
C ARG A 104 -27.61 28.68 43.01
N GLY A 105 -28.46 29.16 42.11
CA GLY A 105 -29.38 30.28 42.35
C GLY A 105 -28.89 31.65 41.87
N PHE A 106 -27.64 31.77 41.40
CA PHE A 106 -27.11 32.99 40.78
C PHE A 106 -27.24 32.94 39.25
N ASP A 107 -27.50 34.09 38.63
CA ASP A 107 -27.48 34.21 37.18
C ASP A 107 -26.04 34.24 36.62
N ARG A 108 -25.89 33.98 35.32
CA ARG A 108 -24.58 33.85 34.67
C ARG A 108 -23.73 35.12 34.78
N MET A 109 -24.34 36.30 34.73
CA MET A 109 -23.64 37.58 34.83
C MET A 109 -23.24 37.89 36.27
N GLN A 110 -24.06 37.51 37.25
CA GLN A 110 -23.70 37.58 38.67
C GLN A 110 -22.49 36.71 39.00
N VAL A 111 -22.45 35.48 38.49
CA VAL A 111 -21.31 34.57 38.67
C VAL A 111 -20.05 35.15 38.01
N LEU A 112 -20.17 35.61 36.77
CA LEU A 112 -19.04 36.17 36.03
C LEU A 112 -18.49 37.43 36.69
N PHE A 113 -19.34 38.37 37.09
CA PHE A 113 -18.97 39.59 37.78
C PHE A 113 -18.35 39.32 39.15
N GLY A 114 -18.90 38.38 39.93
CA GLY A 114 -18.38 38.09 41.26
C GLY A 114 -17.08 37.28 41.28
N ILE A 115 -16.86 36.42 40.27
CA ILE A 115 -15.54 35.80 40.04
C ILE A 115 -14.56 36.85 39.53
N ALA A 116 -14.98 37.72 38.61
CA ALA A 116 -14.14 38.78 38.07
C ALA A 116 -13.82 39.89 39.09
N THR A 117 -14.59 40.06 40.17
CA THR A 117 -14.34 41.04 41.25
C THR A 117 -13.81 40.41 42.54
N ASN A 118 -13.62 39.09 42.56
CA ASN A 118 -13.17 38.29 43.72
C ASN A 118 -14.07 38.44 44.97
N LYS A 119 -15.36 38.77 44.81
CA LYS A 119 -16.28 39.03 45.93
C LYS A 119 -17.01 37.80 46.47
N TYR A 120 -16.84 36.61 45.87
CA TYR A 120 -17.48 35.38 46.33
C TYR A 120 -16.48 34.40 46.96
N SER A 121 -16.58 34.19 48.28
CA SER A 121 -16.02 33.05 48.99
C SER A 121 -17.13 32.05 49.33
N SER A 122 -16.91 30.77 49.08
CA SER A 122 -17.94 29.74 49.31
C SER A 122 -18.01 29.36 50.79
N ARG A 123 -19.22 29.23 51.37
CA ARG A 123 -19.36 28.65 52.72
C ARG A 123 -18.89 27.18 52.70
N ILE A 124 -18.02 26.83 53.65
CA ILE A 124 -17.50 25.48 53.84
C ILE A 124 -18.46 24.72 54.75
N PRO A 125 -19.07 23.60 54.31
CA PRO A 125 -20.00 22.84 55.15
C PRO A 125 -19.31 22.24 56.39
N THR A 126 -20.02 22.20 57.51
CA THR A 126 -19.54 21.71 58.81
C THR A 126 -19.21 20.21 58.82
N ALA A 127 -19.74 19.43 57.87
CA ALA A 127 -19.48 18.00 57.73
C ALA A 127 -18.17 17.67 56.97
N CYS A 128 -17.35 18.67 56.62
CA CYS A 128 -16.12 18.45 55.86
C CYS A 128 -14.97 17.91 56.73
N PRO A 129 -14.26 16.84 56.32
CA PRO A 129 -13.04 16.37 56.99
C PRO A 129 -12.03 17.51 57.18
N GLU A 130 -11.33 17.53 58.31
CA GLU A 130 -10.50 18.66 58.76
C GLU A 130 -9.41 19.05 57.75
N ASN A 131 -8.75 18.06 57.14
CA ASN A 131 -7.75 18.26 56.08
C ASN A 131 -8.33 18.89 54.81
N ALA A 132 -9.57 18.52 54.45
CA ALA A 132 -10.25 19.06 53.28
C ALA A 132 -10.89 20.43 53.57
N SER A 133 -11.27 20.69 54.82
CA SER A 133 -11.73 22.00 55.31
C SER A 133 -10.59 23.01 55.28
N GLN A 134 -9.38 22.64 55.73
CA GLN A 134 -8.17 23.45 55.58
C GLN A 134 -7.85 23.71 54.10
N PHE A 135 -7.94 22.70 53.24
CA PHE A 135 -7.73 22.84 51.80
C PHE A 135 -8.74 23.81 51.14
N MET A 136 -10.02 23.72 51.49
CA MET A 136 -11.07 24.61 50.98
C MET A 136 -10.98 26.04 51.54
N LYS A 137 -10.46 26.23 52.77
CA LYS A 137 -10.14 27.55 53.34
C LYS A 137 -9.01 28.24 52.57
N VAL A 138 -7.97 27.49 52.18
CA VAL A 138 -6.85 27.99 51.36
C VAL A 138 -7.31 28.31 49.93
N GLY A 139 -8.18 27.46 49.36
CA GLY A 139 -8.89 27.76 48.13
C GLY A 139 -9.64 29.08 48.25
N ASN A 140 -10.56 29.23 49.21
CA ASN A 140 -11.41 30.41 49.32
C ASN A 140 -10.69 31.78 49.49
N ASN A 141 -9.44 31.81 49.96
CA ASN A 141 -8.62 33.03 50.13
C ASN A 141 -7.60 33.21 48.99
N PHE A 142 -8.11 33.28 47.75
CA PHE A 142 -7.34 33.25 46.50
C PHE A 142 -6.34 34.40 46.29
N HIS A 143 -6.36 35.44 47.14
CA HIS A 143 -5.43 36.58 47.07
C HIS A 143 -4.05 36.30 47.69
N ILE A 144 -3.91 35.24 48.50
CA ILE A 144 -2.71 34.96 49.31
C ILE A 144 -2.07 33.62 48.90
N ILE A 145 -2.22 33.21 47.64
CA ILE A 145 -1.51 32.03 47.13
C ILE A 145 -0.07 32.46 46.80
N ASP A 146 0.85 32.20 47.74
CA ASP A 146 2.29 32.43 47.59
C ASP A 146 3.05 31.14 47.21
N GLN A 147 4.36 31.27 46.98
CA GLN A 147 5.23 30.17 46.58
C GLN A 147 5.38 29.07 47.65
N HIS A 148 5.22 29.40 48.93
CA HIS A 148 5.26 28.45 50.05
C HIS A 148 4.06 27.51 50.03
N ILE A 149 2.87 28.01 49.71
CA ILE A 149 1.66 27.18 49.57
C ILE A 149 1.77 26.26 48.35
N VAL A 150 2.34 26.76 47.24
CA VAL A 150 2.62 25.93 46.04
C VAL A 150 3.63 24.81 46.36
N ASN A 151 4.64 25.09 47.18
CA ASN A 151 5.62 24.09 47.62
C ASN A 151 5.04 23.07 48.61
N TYR A 152 4.19 23.52 49.55
CA TYR A 152 3.43 22.62 50.42
C TYR A 152 2.53 21.67 49.60
N MET A 153 1.86 22.18 48.57
CA MET A 153 1.03 21.42 47.64
C MET A 153 1.85 20.40 46.81
N ASN A 154 3.06 20.77 46.37
CA ASN A 154 3.96 19.87 45.66
C ASN A 154 4.50 18.74 46.56
N ASN A 155 4.71 19.00 47.86
CA ASN A 155 5.09 17.97 48.82
C ASN A 155 3.95 17.01 49.15
N GLN A 156 2.70 17.49 49.25
CA GLN A 156 1.53 16.62 49.43
C GLN A 156 1.24 15.75 48.19
N MET A 157 1.51 16.24 46.99
CA MET A 157 1.51 15.45 45.75
C MET A 157 2.55 14.32 45.74
N LYS A 158 3.72 14.51 46.40
CA LYS A 158 4.71 13.44 46.60
C LYS A 158 4.23 12.40 47.61
N LEU A 159 3.56 12.81 48.69
CA LEU A 159 2.92 11.88 49.64
C LEU A 159 1.83 11.03 48.96
N LEU A 160 1.06 11.64 48.06
CA LEU A 160 0.05 10.96 47.24
C LEU A 160 0.69 9.84 46.37
N LYS A 161 1.89 10.07 45.82
CA LYS A 161 2.66 9.04 45.09
C LYS A 161 3.08 7.86 45.97
N TYR A 162 3.40 8.11 47.25
CA TYR A 162 3.78 7.07 48.21
C TYR A 162 2.56 6.23 48.61
N VAL A 163 1.40 6.89 48.82
CA VAL A 163 0.10 6.23 49.04
C VAL A 163 -0.37 5.44 47.80
N ILE A 164 -0.07 5.90 46.57
CA ILE A 164 -0.33 5.16 45.32
C ILE A 164 0.46 3.83 45.27
N LEU A 165 1.67 3.80 45.80
CA LEU A 165 2.53 2.61 45.83
C LEU A 165 2.04 1.58 46.87
N VAL A 166 1.54 2.05 48.01
CA VAL A 166 0.93 1.21 49.06
C VAL A 166 -0.49 0.78 48.67
N GLY A 167 -1.27 1.65 48.01
CA GLY A 167 -2.61 1.35 47.49
C GLY A 167 -2.63 0.33 46.35
N ARG A 168 -1.54 0.20 45.59
CA ARG A 168 -1.33 -0.88 44.61
C ARG A 168 -1.20 -2.27 45.26
N ARG A 169 -0.79 -2.36 46.53
CA ARG A 169 -0.72 -3.63 47.28
C ARG A 169 -1.99 -3.97 48.05
N LEU A 170 -2.88 -3.00 48.28
CA LEU A 170 -4.05 -3.17 49.16
C LEU A 170 -5.41 -3.23 48.43
N ALA A 171 -5.48 -2.93 47.13
CA ALA A 171 -6.74 -2.94 46.37
C ALA A 171 -6.97 -4.25 45.59
N THR A 172 -7.02 -5.38 46.30
CA THR A 172 -7.62 -6.62 45.80
C THR A 172 -9.08 -6.66 46.22
N THR A 173 -9.99 -6.10 45.40
CA THR A 173 -11.40 -6.54 45.18
C THR A 173 -12.21 -5.49 44.37
N GLN A 174 -13.04 -5.96 43.41
CA GLN A 174 -14.01 -5.27 42.50
C GLN A 174 -13.72 -5.24 40.97
N SER A 175 -13.38 -6.44 40.49
CA SER A 175 -13.48 -7.14 39.19
C SER A 175 -13.84 -6.54 37.80
N ASN A 176 -14.74 -5.58 37.56
CA ASN A 176 -15.26 -5.42 36.16
C ASN A 176 -14.58 -4.35 35.26
N VAL A 177 -13.99 -3.29 35.82
CA VAL A 177 -13.31 -2.24 35.01
C VAL A 177 -11.92 -2.68 34.56
N ASN A 178 -11.27 -3.57 35.31
CA ASN A 178 -9.95 -4.13 34.99
C ASN A 178 -9.99 -5.07 33.77
N ILE A 179 -11.08 -5.82 33.58
CA ILE A 179 -11.14 -6.87 32.56
C ILE A 179 -11.23 -6.29 31.13
N GLY A 180 -11.96 -5.18 30.92
CA GLY A 180 -11.99 -4.54 29.60
C GLY A 180 -10.61 -4.02 29.16
N ASP A 181 -9.82 -3.49 30.10
CA ASP A 181 -8.45 -3.04 29.83
C ASP A 181 -7.47 -4.20 29.67
N GLN A 182 -7.67 -5.31 30.41
CA GLN A 182 -6.95 -6.57 30.19
C GLN A 182 -7.24 -7.15 28.80
N MET A 183 -8.50 -7.18 28.37
CA MET A 183 -8.87 -7.61 27.02
C MET A 183 -8.25 -6.72 25.94
N LYS A 184 -8.24 -5.39 26.15
CA LYS A 184 -7.53 -4.47 25.25
C LYS A 184 -6.03 -4.80 25.19
N MET A 185 -5.38 -5.01 26.34
CA MET A 185 -3.97 -5.40 26.38
C MET A 185 -3.69 -6.73 25.66
N LEU A 186 -4.56 -7.73 25.84
CA LEU A 186 -4.45 -9.00 25.12
C LEU A 186 -4.60 -8.79 23.61
N ASN A 187 -5.59 -8.00 23.19
CA ASN A 187 -5.78 -7.64 21.78
C ASN A 187 -4.58 -6.88 21.20
N ASP A 188 -4.02 -5.92 21.93
CA ASP A 188 -2.86 -5.13 21.49
C ASP A 188 -1.60 -6.00 21.40
N ASN A 189 -1.51 -7.07 22.20
CA ASN A 189 -0.46 -8.11 22.12
C ASN A 189 -0.78 -9.25 21.13
N LYS A 190 -1.82 -9.10 20.29
CA LYS A 190 -2.28 -10.11 19.32
C LYS A 190 -2.71 -11.46 19.93
N GLN A 191 -3.04 -11.49 21.22
CA GLN A 191 -3.53 -12.67 21.94
C GLN A 191 -5.07 -12.72 21.93
N TYR A 192 -5.67 -12.77 20.74
CA TYR A 192 -7.11 -12.61 20.55
C TYR A 192 -7.94 -13.77 21.14
N THR A 193 -7.46 -15.01 21.06
CA THR A 193 -8.14 -16.18 21.63
C THR A 193 -8.29 -16.08 23.14
N LYS A 194 -7.22 -15.67 23.85
CA LYS A 194 -7.26 -15.43 25.30
C LYS A 194 -8.19 -14.28 25.69
N ALA A 195 -8.29 -13.24 24.84
CA ALA A 195 -9.24 -12.16 25.06
C ALA A 195 -10.69 -12.65 24.97
N LEU A 196 -10.98 -13.59 24.06
CA LEU A 196 -12.30 -14.21 23.92
C LEU A 196 -12.61 -15.19 25.06
N GLU A 197 -11.66 -16.02 25.49
CA GLU A 197 -11.83 -16.89 26.66
C GLU A 197 -12.19 -16.10 27.93
N LEU A 198 -11.56 -14.93 28.11
CA LEU A 198 -11.84 -14.01 29.20
C LEU A 198 -13.25 -13.40 29.08
N PHE A 199 -13.70 -13.10 27.87
CA PHE A 199 -15.07 -12.66 27.60
C PHE A 199 -16.10 -13.76 27.91
N ASP A 200 -15.84 -15.00 27.49
CA ASP A 200 -16.76 -16.12 27.69
C ASP A 200 -16.93 -16.49 29.17
N THR A 201 -15.86 -16.35 29.93
CA THR A 201 -15.91 -16.54 31.38
C THR A 201 -16.83 -15.51 32.05
N LEU A 202 -16.82 -14.27 31.56
CA LEU A 202 -17.69 -13.20 32.06
C LEU A 202 -19.14 -13.32 31.57
N SER A 203 -19.33 -13.68 30.31
CA SER A 203 -20.64 -13.79 29.68
C SER A 203 -21.50 -14.85 30.38
N LYS A 204 -20.88 -15.94 30.86
CA LYS A 204 -21.51 -16.99 31.67
C LYS A 204 -21.97 -16.55 33.06
N GLN A 205 -21.38 -15.49 33.63
CA GLN A 205 -21.67 -15.04 35.01
C GLN A 205 -22.79 -13.99 35.10
N ASN A 206 -22.90 -13.09 34.11
CA ASN A 206 -24.08 -12.24 33.88
C ASN A 206 -23.86 -11.32 32.67
N ILE A 207 -24.47 -11.62 31.54
CA ILE A 207 -24.26 -10.83 30.32
C ILE A 207 -24.79 -9.40 30.43
N ASP A 208 -25.80 -9.19 31.28
CA ASP A 208 -26.38 -7.87 31.47
C ASP A 208 -25.43 -6.88 32.17
N LYS A 209 -24.37 -7.37 32.80
CA LYS A 209 -23.34 -6.55 33.46
C LYS A 209 -22.12 -6.25 32.59
N CYS A 210 -22.02 -6.83 31.38
CA CYS A 210 -20.94 -6.52 30.44
C CYS A 210 -21.07 -5.08 29.93
N SER A 211 -20.01 -4.29 30.06
CA SER A 211 -19.96 -2.94 29.54
C SER A 211 -19.79 -2.93 28.02
N ASN A 212 -20.23 -1.86 27.36
CA ASN A 212 -20.03 -1.67 25.92
C ASN A 212 -18.55 -1.77 25.52
N TRP A 213 -17.63 -1.34 26.39
CA TRP A 213 -16.19 -1.45 26.17
C TRP A 213 -15.72 -2.89 26.04
N ILE A 214 -16.17 -3.79 26.93
CA ILE A 214 -15.86 -5.22 26.90
C ILE A 214 -16.37 -5.86 25.62
N ILE A 215 -17.61 -5.54 25.22
CA ILE A 215 -18.24 -6.06 24.00
C ILE A 215 -17.47 -5.60 22.75
N ILE A 216 -17.05 -4.33 22.70
CA ILE A 216 -16.24 -3.80 21.59
C ILE A 216 -14.88 -4.51 21.51
N GLN A 217 -14.22 -4.80 22.64
CA GLN A 217 -12.97 -5.54 22.66
C GLN A 217 -13.14 -7.01 22.23
N ALA A 218 -14.25 -7.65 22.60
CA ALA A 218 -14.58 -9.00 22.14
C ALA A 218 -14.82 -9.03 20.63
N LEU A 219 -15.64 -8.11 20.10
CA LEU A 219 -15.87 -7.99 18.65
C LEU A 219 -14.59 -7.66 17.88
N LYS A 220 -13.68 -6.85 18.45
CA LYS A 220 -12.34 -6.61 17.88
C LYS A 220 -11.55 -7.91 17.80
N ALA A 221 -11.52 -8.70 18.87
CA ALA A 221 -10.84 -10.00 18.85
C ALA A 221 -11.43 -10.94 17.79
N CYS A 222 -12.76 -11.08 17.71
CA CYS A 222 -13.43 -11.88 16.67
C CYS A 222 -13.09 -11.40 15.26
N THR A 223 -12.98 -10.08 15.06
CA THR A 223 -12.63 -9.47 13.76
C THR A 223 -11.23 -9.86 13.31
N GLU A 224 -10.25 -9.83 14.23
CA GLU A 224 -8.84 -10.12 13.91
C GLU A 224 -8.59 -11.61 13.62
N ILE A 225 -9.36 -12.52 14.24
CA ILE A 225 -9.28 -13.97 13.96
C ILE A 225 -10.30 -14.46 12.93
N ASN A 226 -11.12 -13.56 12.38
CA ASN A 226 -12.19 -13.87 11.43
C ASN A 226 -13.22 -14.91 11.94
N ASP A 227 -13.54 -14.87 13.25
CA ASP A 227 -14.48 -15.82 13.89
C ASP A 227 -15.92 -15.29 13.83
N VAL A 228 -16.60 -15.66 12.74
CA VAL A 228 -18.00 -15.30 12.49
C VAL A 228 -18.94 -15.93 13.53
N GLN A 229 -18.61 -17.13 14.02
CA GLN A 229 -19.48 -17.88 14.93
C GLN A 229 -19.53 -17.22 16.30
N HIS A 230 -18.38 -16.93 16.92
CA HIS A 230 -18.34 -16.23 18.20
C HIS A 230 -18.94 -14.83 18.12
N GLY A 231 -18.64 -14.07 17.05
CA GLY A 231 -19.24 -12.74 16.92
C GLY A 231 -20.75 -12.76 16.68
N SER A 232 -21.29 -13.78 16.02
CA SER A 232 -22.74 -14.01 15.88
C SER A 232 -23.39 -14.37 17.22
N GLN A 233 -22.73 -15.18 18.05
CA GLN A 233 -23.18 -15.45 19.42
C GLN A 233 -23.23 -14.14 20.23
N ILE A 234 -22.18 -13.32 20.19
CA ILE A 234 -22.15 -12.00 20.85
C ILE A 234 -23.30 -11.13 20.34
N HIS A 235 -23.56 -11.07 19.04
CA HIS A 235 -24.68 -10.33 18.45
C HIS A 235 -26.04 -10.78 19.01
N ASN A 236 -26.30 -12.09 19.00
CA ASN A 236 -27.56 -12.63 19.50
C ASN A 236 -27.79 -12.26 20.97
N LEU A 237 -26.72 -12.31 21.77
CA LEU A 237 -26.75 -11.97 23.20
C LEU A 237 -27.01 -10.48 23.48
N ILE A 238 -26.58 -9.58 22.60
CA ILE A 238 -26.76 -8.13 22.77
C ILE A 238 -27.94 -7.56 21.96
N SER A 239 -28.65 -8.39 21.21
CA SER A 239 -29.71 -7.99 20.26
C SER A 239 -30.80 -7.09 20.87
N SER A 240 -31.15 -7.30 22.14
CA SER A 240 -32.11 -6.48 22.91
C SER A 240 -31.60 -5.05 23.21
N ARG A 241 -30.28 -4.85 23.26
CA ARG A 241 -29.60 -3.58 23.60
C ARG A 241 -29.30 -2.71 22.38
N LEU A 242 -29.30 -3.29 21.17
CA LEU A 242 -28.81 -2.63 19.95
C LEU A 242 -29.73 -1.55 19.37
N LYS A 243 -31.03 -1.54 19.68
CA LYS A 243 -32.01 -0.65 19.02
C LYS A 243 -31.71 0.85 19.17
N ARG A 244 -30.87 1.27 20.12
CA ARG A 244 -30.51 2.68 20.38
C ARG A 244 -29.03 2.92 20.74
N ASP A 245 -28.15 1.93 20.63
CA ASP A 245 -26.75 2.07 21.09
C ASP A 245 -25.83 2.65 19.99
N PRO A 246 -25.27 3.86 20.17
CA PRO A 246 -24.44 4.51 19.15
C PRO A 246 -22.98 4.01 19.11
N TYR A 247 -22.56 3.12 20.03
CA TYR A 247 -21.15 2.70 20.19
C TYR A 247 -20.92 1.23 19.80
N VAL A 248 -21.83 0.33 20.20
CA VAL A 248 -21.70 -1.11 19.92
C VAL A 248 -22.13 -1.43 18.48
N LEU A 249 -23.19 -0.79 17.99
CA LEU A 249 -23.72 -1.04 16.64
C LEU A 249 -22.70 -0.76 15.50
N PRO A 250 -21.93 0.35 15.49
CA PRO A 250 -20.87 0.54 14.50
C PRO A 250 -19.77 -0.53 14.56
N SER A 251 -19.42 -1.00 15.76
CA SER A 251 -18.40 -2.04 15.97
C SER A 251 -18.89 -3.40 15.46
N LEU A 252 -20.17 -3.69 15.61
CA LEU A 252 -20.80 -4.89 15.08
C LEU A 252 -20.91 -4.88 13.56
N ILE A 253 -21.29 -3.73 12.96
CA ILE A 253 -21.25 -3.53 11.51
C ILE A 253 -19.82 -3.71 10.99
N HIS A 254 -18.83 -3.13 11.68
CA HIS A 254 -17.42 -3.30 11.32
C HIS A 254 -17.03 -4.78 11.32
N PHE A 255 -17.34 -5.52 12.38
CA PHE A 255 -17.08 -6.95 12.49
C PHE A 255 -17.66 -7.75 11.30
N TYR A 256 -18.96 -7.62 11.03
CA TYR A 256 -19.60 -8.37 9.94
C TYR A 256 -19.00 -8.04 8.57
N MET A 257 -18.76 -6.74 8.30
CA MET A 257 -18.10 -6.33 7.07
C MET A 257 -16.66 -6.87 6.96
N GLN A 258 -15.90 -6.88 8.06
CA GLN A 258 -14.53 -7.38 8.04
C GLN A 258 -14.47 -8.90 7.85
N CYS A 259 -15.48 -9.63 8.31
CA CYS A 259 -15.56 -11.08 8.14
C CYS A 259 -16.21 -11.53 6.81
N GLY A 260 -16.57 -10.57 5.94
CA GLY A 260 -17.15 -10.85 4.62
C GLY A 260 -18.67 -11.05 4.58
N ASP A 261 -19.36 -10.98 5.72
CA ASP A 261 -20.82 -11.08 5.79
C ASP A 261 -21.48 -9.71 5.57
N VAL A 262 -21.43 -9.27 4.32
CA VAL A 262 -21.94 -7.95 3.91
C VAL A 262 -23.46 -7.83 4.12
N SER A 263 -24.19 -8.94 3.99
CA SER A 263 -25.66 -8.96 4.09
C SER A 263 -26.14 -8.61 5.50
N HIS A 264 -25.58 -9.22 6.54
CA HIS A 264 -25.95 -8.90 7.92
C HIS A 264 -25.54 -7.48 8.32
N ALA A 265 -24.36 -7.02 7.88
CA ALA A 265 -23.92 -5.65 8.11
C ALA A 265 -24.87 -4.62 7.47
N GLN A 266 -25.28 -4.84 6.22
CA GLN A 266 -26.23 -3.98 5.51
C GLN A 266 -27.59 -3.96 6.21
N LEU A 267 -28.10 -5.11 6.65
CA LEU A 267 -29.35 -5.21 7.41
C LEU A 267 -29.32 -4.37 8.71
N LEU A 268 -28.20 -4.43 9.45
CA LEU A 268 -28.01 -3.65 10.67
C LEU A 268 -27.91 -2.14 10.37
N PHE A 269 -27.26 -1.78 9.27
CA PHE A 269 -27.14 -0.40 8.83
C PHE A 269 -28.51 0.19 8.42
N ASP A 270 -29.30 -0.56 7.65
CA ASP A 270 -30.58 -0.12 7.12
C ASP A 270 -31.64 0.02 8.21
N LYS A 271 -31.69 -0.95 9.16
CA LYS A 271 -32.59 -0.92 10.32
C LYS A 271 -32.27 0.19 11.33
N SER A 272 -31.10 0.83 11.25
CA SER A 272 -30.75 1.91 12.16
C SER A 272 -31.52 3.20 11.86
N THR A 273 -32.20 3.72 12.88
CA THR A 273 -32.98 4.97 12.81
C THR A 273 -32.10 6.23 12.76
N LYS A 274 -30.88 6.17 13.31
CA LYS A 274 -29.89 7.26 13.28
C LYS A 274 -28.54 6.71 12.84
N LYS A 275 -28.19 6.92 11.58
CA LYS A 275 -26.90 6.52 11.01
C LYS A 275 -25.82 7.53 11.41
N THR A 276 -24.80 7.06 12.13
CA THR A 276 -23.66 7.90 12.56
C THR A 276 -22.54 7.86 11.53
N LEU A 277 -21.65 8.86 11.55
CA LEU A 277 -20.46 8.87 10.67
C LEU A 277 -19.59 7.60 10.87
N PHE A 278 -19.54 7.05 12.07
CA PHE A 278 -18.82 5.78 12.33
C PHE A 278 -19.44 4.59 11.59
N MET A 279 -20.78 4.54 11.48
CA MET A 279 -21.46 3.49 10.71
C MET A 279 -21.17 3.60 9.22
N TYR A 280 -21.30 4.81 8.66
CA TYR A 280 -20.93 5.07 7.25
C TYR A 280 -19.47 4.69 6.97
N GLY A 281 -18.54 5.08 7.84
CA GLY A 281 -17.13 4.72 7.70
C GLY A 281 -16.86 3.21 7.81
N ALA A 282 -17.55 2.50 8.71
CA ALA A 282 -17.45 1.04 8.83
C ALA A 282 -17.96 0.32 7.57
N MET A 283 -19.09 0.76 7.02
CA MET A 283 -19.64 0.25 5.77
C MET A 283 -18.71 0.53 4.59
N MET A 284 -18.23 1.76 4.42
CA MET A 284 -17.29 2.12 3.35
C MET A 284 -16.01 1.28 3.41
N LYS A 285 -15.36 1.19 4.58
CA LYS A 285 -14.15 0.37 4.79
C LYS A 285 -14.42 -1.10 4.48
N GLY A 286 -15.59 -1.59 4.88
CA GLY A 286 -16.06 -2.93 4.57
C GLY A 286 -16.24 -3.19 3.08
N TYR A 287 -16.89 -2.28 2.38
CA TYR A 287 -17.15 -2.40 0.95
C TYR A 287 -15.86 -2.41 0.13
N ILE A 288 -14.89 -1.59 0.50
CA ILE A 288 -13.53 -1.59 -0.08
C ILE A 288 -12.87 -2.96 0.12
N LYS A 289 -12.88 -3.49 1.35
CA LYS A 289 -12.29 -4.81 1.66
C LYS A 289 -12.93 -5.94 0.86
N ASN A 290 -14.25 -5.90 0.67
CA ASN A 290 -15.02 -6.92 -0.05
C ASN A 290 -15.16 -6.63 -1.55
N ASN A 291 -14.19 -5.93 -2.16
CA ASN A 291 -14.12 -5.64 -3.60
C ASN A 291 -15.39 -4.98 -4.20
N SER A 292 -16.12 -4.22 -3.38
CA SER A 292 -17.37 -3.53 -3.73
C SER A 292 -17.22 -2.01 -3.68
N ALA A 293 -16.09 -1.49 -4.18
CA ALA A 293 -15.69 -0.08 -4.07
C ALA A 293 -16.76 0.92 -4.57
N LYS A 294 -17.53 0.58 -5.61
CA LYS A 294 -18.61 1.45 -6.12
C LYS A 294 -19.69 1.74 -5.08
N LYS A 295 -20.10 0.73 -4.30
CA LYS A 295 -21.05 0.91 -3.18
C LYS A 295 -20.50 1.83 -2.10
N ALA A 296 -19.19 1.77 -1.83
CA ALA A 296 -18.55 2.70 -0.89
C ALA A 296 -18.61 4.16 -1.38
N ILE A 297 -18.41 4.37 -2.68
CA ILE A 297 -18.49 5.71 -3.30
C ILE A 297 -19.93 6.24 -3.29
N ASP A 298 -20.91 5.40 -3.61
CA ASP A 298 -22.32 5.81 -3.60
C ASP A 298 -22.77 6.17 -2.17
N LEU A 299 -22.34 5.38 -1.18
CA LEU A 299 -22.59 5.67 0.22
C LEU A 299 -21.93 6.98 0.69
N PHE A 300 -20.75 7.33 0.17
CA PHE A 300 -20.10 8.62 0.46
C PHE A 300 -20.91 9.81 -0.04
N LYS A 301 -21.54 9.70 -1.22
CA LYS A 301 -22.36 10.78 -1.81
C LYS A 301 -23.60 11.11 -0.98
N GLU A 302 -24.10 10.16 -0.19
CA GLU A 302 -25.23 10.38 0.72
C GLU A 302 -24.84 11.22 1.96
N VAL A 303 -23.55 11.31 2.28
CA VAL A 303 -23.05 11.99 3.48
C VAL A 303 -22.93 13.49 3.25
N LYS A 304 -23.78 14.29 3.91
CA LYS A 304 -23.76 15.76 3.80
C LYS A 304 -22.49 16.42 4.36
N ASN A 305 -21.94 15.88 5.45
CA ASN A 305 -20.78 16.44 6.16
C ASN A 305 -19.74 15.33 6.43
N PRO A 306 -18.95 14.94 5.41
CA PRO A 306 -17.95 13.90 5.58
C PRO A 306 -16.81 14.38 6.49
N ASN A 307 -16.19 13.44 7.20
CA ASN A 307 -14.95 13.70 7.96
C ASN A 307 -13.72 13.23 7.15
N GLU A 308 -12.52 13.54 7.65
CA GLU A 308 -11.27 13.19 6.97
C GLU A 308 -11.12 11.68 6.72
N VAL A 309 -11.62 10.85 7.63
CA VAL A 309 -11.58 9.38 7.49
C VAL A 309 -12.41 8.91 6.30
N MET A 310 -13.61 9.48 6.11
CA MET A 310 -14.46 9.15 4.96
C MET A 310 -13.86 9.62 3.64
N VAL A 311 -13.24 10.80 3.64
CA VAL A 311 -12.54 11.32 2.46
C VAL A 311 -11.38 10.39 2.07
N ASN A 312 -10.59 9.91 3.04
CA ASN A 312 -9.56 8.89 2.79
C ASN A 312 -10.16 7.60 2.21
N LEU A 313 -11.26 7.11 2.78
CA LEU A 313 -11.91 5.89 2.31
C LEU A 313 -12.48 6.02 0.90
N VAL A 314 -13.09 7.16 0.53
CA VAL A 314 -13.60 7.34 -0.84
C VAL A 314 -12.47 7.39 -1.86
N PHE A 315 -11.34 8.03 -1.55
CA PHE A 315 -10.17 8.02 -2.42
C PHE A 315 -9.58 6.61 -2.56
N ASN A 316 -9.49 5.84 -1.48
CA ASN A 316 -9.09 4.43 -1.55
C ASN A 316 -10.06 3.59 -2.41
N ALA A 317 -11.36 3.85 -2.32
CA ALA A 317 -12.36 3.19 -3.17
C ALA A 317 -12.18 3.56 -4.65
N CYS A 318 -11.95 4.83 -4.97
CA CYS A 318 -11.61 5.26 -6.34
C CYS A 318 -10.33 4.58 -6.83
N ALA A 319 -9.31 4.53 -5.97
CA ALA A 319 -8.01 3.92 -6.26
C ALA A 319 -8.11 2.40 -6.53
N GLN A 320 -9.09 1.71 -5.93
CA GLN A 320 -9.37 0.29 -6.16
C GLN A 320 -10.07 0.03 -7.51
N LEU A 321 -10.81 1.00 -8.06
CA LEU A 321 -11.48 0.85 -9.35
C LEU A 321 -10.55 1.14 -10.55
N ALA A 322 -9.52 2.00 -10.37
CA ALA A 322 -8.36 2.18 -11.25
C ALA A 322 -8.62 2.06 -12.78
N THR A 323 -9.58 2.83 -13.31
CA THR A 323 -10.01 2.79 -14.72
C THR A 323 -10.14 4.21 -15.27
N GLU A 324 -9.93 4.41 -16.58
CA GLU A 324 -10.00 5.72 -17.24
C GLU A 324 -11.38 6.38 -17.07
N LYS A 325 -12.47 5.58 -17.06
CA LYS A 325 -13.83 6.08 -16.85
C LYS A 325 -14.02 6.66 -15.45
N GLU A 326 -13.43 6.05 -14.43
CA GLU A 326 -13.49 6.54 -13.05
C GLU A 326 -12.40 7.56 -12.67
N LEU A 327 -11.46 7.91 -13.57
CA LEU A 327 -10.65 9.12 -13.40
C LEU A 327 -11.54 10.38 -13.38
N ASN A 328 -12.56 10.43 -14.23
CA ASN A 328 -13.53 11.53 -14.24
C ASN A 328 -14.37 11.56 -12.95
N LEU A 329 -14.71 10.38 -12.42
CA LEU A 329 -15.38 10.26 -11.12
C LEU A 329 -14.50 10.75 -9.98
N LEU A 330 -13.20 10.40 -9.95
CA LEU A 330 -12.24 10.89 -8.96
C LEU A 330 -12.10 12.42 -9.02
N LYS A 331 -12.01 13.00 -10.23
CA LYS A 331 -11.97 14.46 -10.43
C LYS A 331 -13.25 15.13 -9.94
N SER A 332 -14.41 14.54 -10.21
CA SER A 332 -15.69 15.03 -9.71
C SER A 332 -15.77 14.99 -8.18
N ILE A 333 -15.43 13.85 -7.54
CA ILE A 333 -15.43 13.71 -6.08
C ILE A 333 -14.44 14.68 -5.43
N SER A 334 -13.23 14.82 -6.00
CA SER A 334 -12.23 15.77 -5.50
C SER A 334 -12.73 17.22 -5.57
N SER A 335 -13.48 17.59 -6.62
CA SER A 335 -14.07 18.93 -6.73
C SER A 335 -15.19 19.19 -5.72
N MET A 336 -15.88 18.15 -5.24
CA MET A 336 -16.93 18.26 -4.21
C MET A 336 -16.37 18.40 -2.79
N ILE A 337 -15.13 17.98 -2.55
CA ILE A 337 -14.51 18.00 -1.23
C ILE A 337 -13.92 19.39 -0.96
N PRO A 338 -14.25 20.04 0.18
CA PRO A 338 -13.70 21.35 0.53
C PRO A 338 -12.17 21.38 0.57
N ASN A 339 -11.57 22.46 0.09
CA ASN A 339 -10.11 22.61 0.03
C ASN A 339 -9.42 22.49 1.40
N SER A 340 -10.13 22.74 2.50
CA SER A 340 -9.62 22.57 3.87
C SER A 340 -9.16 21.14 4.17
N PHE A 341 -9.77 20.11 3.56
CA PHE A 341 -9.37 18.71 3.75
C PHE A 341 -7.99 18.40 3.15
N TYR A 342 -7.57 19.11 2.10
CA TYR A 342 -6.27 18.91 1.45
C TYR A 342 -5.09 19.47 2.26
N SER A 343 -5.37 20.23 3.33
CA SER A 343 -4.35 20.59 4.32
C SER A 343 -3.87 19.38 5.14
N ASN A 344 -4.66 18.31 5.20
CA ASN A 344 -4.30 17.08 5.88
C ASN A 344 -3.46 16.18 4.97
N HIS A 345 -2.22 15.90 5.38
CA HIS A 345 -1.28 15.08 4.61
C HIS A 345 -1.78 13.65 4.33
N TYR A 346 -2.61 13.06 5.20
CA TYR A 346 -3.17 11.72 4.96
C TYR A 346 -4.20 11.73 3.82
N VAL A 347 -5.02 12.78 3.77
CA VAL A 347 -5.99 13.02 2.68
C VAL A 347 -5.26 13.27 1.37
N LEU A 348 -4.24 14.12 1.40
CA LEU A 348 -3.44 14.41 0.22
C LEU A 348 -2.69 13.17 -0.29
N THR A 349 -2.13 12.34 0.61
CA THR A 349 -1.49 11.07 0.24
C THR A 349 -2.46 10.11 -0.44
N SER A 350 -3.67 9.95 0.13
CA SER A 350 -4.70 9.07 -0.43
C SER A 350 -5.19 9.55 -1.81
N LEU A 351 -5.28 10.88 -1.99
CA LEU A 351 -5.62 11.48 -3.28
C LEU A 351 -4.52 11.27 -4.33
N ILE A 352 -3.25 11.45 -3.94
CA ILE A 352 -2.09 11.19 -4.81
C ILE A 352 -2.10 9.72 -5.27
N ASP A 353 -2.27 8.76 -4.35
CA ASP A 353 -2.38 7.33 -4.68
C ASP A 353 -3.55 7.04 -5.62
N ALA A 354 -4.72 7.66 -5.41
CA ALA A 354 -5.88 7.50 -6.27
C ALA A 354 -5.63 8.03 -7.70
N PHE A 355 -5.06 9.23 -7.86
CA PHE A 355 -4.73 9.77 -9.19
C PHE A 355 -3.72 8.89 -9.93
N ILE A 356 -2.72 8.39 -9.20
CA ILE A 356 -1.70 7.48 -9.70
C ILE A 356 -2.30 6.17 -10.22
N LYS A 357 -3.18 5.53 -9.45
CA LYS A 357 -3.78 4.25 -9.82
C LYS A 357 -4.79 4.42 -10.96
N CYS A 358 -5.39 5.60 -11.11
CA CYS A 358 -6.19 5.97 -12.28
C CYS A 358 -5.35 6.43 -13.49
N GLY A 359 -4.01 6.39 -13.42
CA GLY A 359 -3.10 6.72 -14.53
C GLY A 359 -2.78 8.21 -14.73
N ASP A 360 -3.31 9.12 -13.90
CA ASP A 360 -3.05 10.58 -14.00
C ASP A 360 -1.87 11.02 -13.12
N VAL A 361 -0.67 10.57 -13.50
CA VAL A 361 0.57 10.88 -12.78
C VAL A 361 0.87 12.39 -12.76
N LYS A 362 0.41 13.15 -13.76
CA LYS A 362 0.63 14.59 -13.85
C LYS A 362 -0.10 15.34 -12.74
N SER A 363 -1.38 15.05 -12.53
CA SER A 363 -2.15 15.62 -11.43
C SER A 363 -1.59 15.21 -10.07
N ALA A 364 -1.19 13.95 -9.91
CA ALA A 364 -0.57 13.46 -8.68
C ALA A 364 0.73 14.22 -8.34
N LYS A 365 1.63 14.41 -9.33
CA LYS A 365 2.88 15.17 -9.16
C LYS A 365 2.61 16.64 -8.86
N SER A 366 1.65 17.27 -9.53
CA SER A 366 1.28 18.66 -9.23
C SER A 366 0.77 18.84 -7.79
N LEU A 367 -0.02 17.90 -7.28
CA LEU A 367 -0.48 17.91 -5.88
C LEU A 367 0.67 17.70 -4.90
N PHE A 368 1.60 16.81 -5.23
CA PHE A 368 2.80 16.58 -4.44
C PHE A 368 3.69 17.83 -4.36
N ASP A 369 3.95 18.48 -5.50
CA ASP A 369 4.81 19.66 -5.60
C ASP A 369 4.22 20.88 -4.90
N LYS A 370 2.89 21.05 -4.94
CA LYS A 370 2.17 22.11 -4.24
C LYS A 370 2.06 21.90 -2.73
N SER A 371 2.42 20.72 -2.23
CA SER A 371 2.33 20.42 -0.80
C SER A 371 3.39 21.19 -0.01
N THR A 372 2.97 21.88 1.05
CA THR A 372 3.87 22.63 1.94
C THR A 372 4.79 21.73 2.76
N LYS A 373 4.38 20.48 3.03
CA LYS A 373 5.17 19.48 3.74
C LYS A 373 4.98 18.11 3.10
N LYS A 374 6.06 17.64 2.47
CA LYS A 374 6.15 16.30 1.88
C LYS A 374 6.49 15.30 2.98
N THR A 375 5.75 14.20 3.05
CA THR A 375 5.92 13.14 4.05
C THR A 375 6.38 11.84 3.37
N LEU A 376 7.05 10.94 4.11
CA LEU A 376 7.49 9.64 3.57
C LEU A 376 6.35 8.84 2.90
N PRO A 377 5.12 8.77 3.47
CA PRO A 377 3.99 8.14 2.77
C PRO A 377 3.65 8.78 1.41
N MET A 378 3.78 10.10 1.27
CA MET A 378 3.54 10.77 -0.02
C MET A 378 4.61 10.42 -1.05
N TYR A 379 5.88 10.39 -0.64
CA TYR A 379 6.98 9.93 -1.47
C TYR A 379 6.77 8.47 -1.90
N GLY A 380 6.43 7.58 -0.95
CA GLY A 380 6.13 6.18 -1.23
C GLY A 380 4.97 5.98 -2.19
N ALA A 381 3.87 6.72 -2.03
CA ALA A 381 2.73 6.69 -2.95
C ALA A 381 3.15 7.13 -4.37
N LEU A 382 3.90 8.25 -4.47
CA LEU A 382 4.38 8.76 -5.75
C LEU A 382 5.34 7.81 -6.45
N MET A 383 6.32 7.26 -5.74
CA MET A 383 7.27 6.27 -6.27
C MET A 383 6.59 4.97 -6.70
N THR A 384 5.64 4.47 -5.91
CA THR A 384 4.81 3.31 -6.27
C THR A 384 4.10 3.57 -7.59
N GLY A 385 3.52 4.75 -7.74
CA GLY A 385 2.82 5.15 -8.94
C GLY A 385 3.68 5.28 -10.18
N LEU A 386 4.84 5.90 -10.04
CA LEU A 386 5.79 6.02 -11.12
C LEU A 386 6.28 4.64 -11.58
N THR A 387 6.51 3.72 -10.65
CA THR A 387 6.92 2.35 -10.96
C THR A 387 5.80 1.55 -11.65
N ILE A 388 4.53 1.76 -11.27
CA ILE A 388 3.37 1.12 -11.93
C ILE A 388 3.21 1.64 -13.36
N ASN A 389 3.42 2.94 -13.59
CA ASN A 389 3.21 3.62 -14.87
C ASN A 389 4.46 3.64 -15.79
N ASP A 390 5.38 2.68 -15.67
CA ASP A 390 6.59 2.58 -16.52
C ASP A 390 7.51 3.83 -16.49
N ARG A 391 7.62 4.50 -15.33
CA ARG A 391 8.45 5.71 -15.11
C ARG A 391 9.48 5.49 -13.99
N GLU A 392 10.24 4.41 -14.08
CA GLU A 392 11.21 3.97 -13.06
C GLU A 392 12.26 5.03 -12.75
N GLU A 393 12.73 5.74 -13.77
CA GLU A 393 13.76 6.78 -13.64
C GLU A 393 13.31 7.93 -12.75
N GLU A 394 12.05 8.34 -12.86
CA GLU A 394 11.49 9.38 -12.00
C GLU A 394 11.29 8.85 -10.58
N ALA A 395 10.97 7.57 -10.40
CA ALA A 395 10.90 6.96 -9.07
C ALA A 395 12.29 6.97 -8.40
N ILE A 396 13.35 6.64 -9.13
CA ILE A 396 14.74 6.68 -8.65
C ILE A 396 15.18 8.12 -8.38
N ALA A 397 14.85 9.06 -9.25
CA ALA A 397 15.17 10.48 -9.06
C ALA A 397 14.51 11.06 -7.79
N ILE A 398 13.25 10.69 -7.54
CA ILE A 398 12.55 11.06 -6.30
C ILE A 398 13.21 10.44 -5.08
N PHE A 399 13.66 9.18 -5.16
CA PHE A 399 14.42 8.58 -4.06
C PHE A 399 15.73 9.35 -3.77
N ASN A 400 16.47 9.73 -4.82
CA ASN A 400 17.68 10.53 -4.67
C ASN A 400 17.37 11.92 -4.07
N GLU A 401 16.23 12.54 -4.41
CA GLU A 401 15.76 13.77 -3.76
C GLU A 401 15.56 13.58 -2.24
N ILE A 402 14.94 12.45 -1.83
CA ILE A 402 14.77 12.12 -0.40
C ILE A 402 16.14 12.00 0.27
N HIS A 403 17.05 11.22 -0.32
CA HIS A 403 18.36 10.96 0.24
C HIS A 403 19.21 12.24 0.36
N LEU A 404 19.21 13.09 -0.66
CA LEU A 404 19.91 14.39 -0.63
C LEU A 404 19.32 15.35 0.41
N ASN A 405 18.00 15.41 0.54
CA ASN A 405 17.35 16.23 1.56
C ASN A 405 17.62 15.72 3.00
N GLU A 406 17.89 14.42 3.17
CA GLU A 406 18.32 13.84 4.44
C GLU A 406 19.78 14.19 4.76
N LEU A 407 20.70 14.05 3.78
CA LEU A 407 22.10 14.44 3.92
C LEU A 407 22.28 15.94 4.20
N HIS A 408 21.48 16.82 3.60
CA HIS A 408 21.53 18.27 3.88
C HIS A 408 21.08 18.63 5.31
N ARG A 409 20.29 17.78 5.97
CA ARG A 409 19.93 17.98 7.39
C ARG A 409 21.04 17.53 8.34
N GLU A 410 21.93 16.61 7.93
CA GLU A 410 23.05 16.14 8.74
C GLU A 410 24.01 17.28 9.13
N ASN A 411 24.16 18.27 8.25
CA ASN A 411 25.02 19.43 8.51
C ASN A 411 24.42 20.47 9.48
N HIS A 412 23.16 20.30 9.95
CA HIS A 412 22.48 21.33 10.73
C HIS A 412 21.95 20.95 12.12
N ASN A 413 22.06 19.69 12.61
CA ASN A 413 21.99 19.37 14.05
C ASN A 413 22.16 17.84 14.29
N GLU A 414 23.32 17.47 14.85
CA GLU A 414 23.86 16.11 15.02
C GLU A 414 23.13 15.16 16.01
N LYS A 415 21.85 15.40 16.36
CA LYS A 415 21.09 14.53 17.28
C LYS A 415 19.69 14.12 16.86
N GLN A 416 19.19 14.59 15.72
CA GLN A 416 17.79 14.33 15.31
C GLN A 416 17.61 13.32 14.17
N ILE A 417 18.66 12.96 13.45
CA ILE A 417 18.54 12.20 12.18
C ILE A 417 18.54 10.68 12.41
N ASN A 418 19.37 10.17 13.34
CA ASN A 418 19.20 8.81 13.84
C ASN A 418 17.85 8.61 14.56
N LEU A 419 17.19 9.69 14.99
CA LEU A 419 15.87 9.61 15.63
C LEU A 419 14.69 9.43 14.66
N LEU A 420 14.85 9.68 13.36
CA LEU A 420 13.81 9.38 12.35
C LEU A 420 13.82 7.92 11.93
N PHE A 421 14.98 7.25 11.99
CA PHE A 421 15.12 5.85 11.57
C PHE A 421 15.17 4.83 12.73
N GLU A 422 15.54 5.21 13.97
CA GLU A 422 15.75 4.21 15.04
C GLU A 422 14.75 4.22 16.20
N LYS A 423 13.88 5.23 16.40
CA LYS A 423 13.10 5.33 17.67
C LYS A 423 11.58 5.58 17.63
N LYS A 424 10.92 5.42 16.48
CA LYS A 424 9.46 5.25 16.43
C LYS A 424 9.08 4.12 15.48
N THR A 425 8.34 3.14 15.99
CA THR A 425 7.79 1.99 15.23
C THR A 425 7.04 2.41 13.96
N ASP A 426 6.46 3.61 13.93
CA ASP A 426 5.72 4.13 12.76
C ASP A 426 6.62 4.65 11.62
N CYS A 427 7.89 4.97 11.88
CA CYS A 427 8.82 5.46 10.85
C CYS A 427 9.55 4.31 10.14
N PHE A 428 9.83 3.20 10.83
CA PHE A 428 10.53 2.04 10.26
C PHE A 428 9.77 1.39 9.08
N GLU A 429 8.45 1.23 9.20
CA GLU A 429 7.59 0.68 8.14
C GLU A 429 7.48 1.59 6.90
N ALA A 430 7.41 2.91 7.12
CA ALA A 430 7.39 3.88 6.02
C ALA A 430 8.73 3.89 5.24
N ASN A 431 9.84 3.69 5.95
CA ASN A 431 11.17 3.54 5.34
C ASN A 431 11.25 2.29 4.47
N ILE A 432 10.78 1.15 4.97
CA ILE A 432 10.78 -0.12 4.21
C ILE A 432 9.96 0.00 2.92
N THR A 433 8.79 0.64 2.97
CA THR A 433 7.96 0.83 1.76
C THR A 433 8.70 1.58 0.66
N ILE A 434 9.46 2.61 1.00
CA ILE A 434 10.26 3.39 0.03
C ILE A 434 11.37 2.53 -0.57
N TYR A 435 12.12 1.79 0.24
CA TYR A 435 13.16 0.88 -0.25
C TYR A 435 12.57 -0.23 -1.14
N LEU A 436 11.42 -0.81 -0.78
CA LEU A 436 10.71 -1.79 -1.61
C LEU A 436 10.33 -1.20 -2.98
N CYS A 437 9.85 0.05 -3.01
CA CYS A 437 9.53 0.74 -4.27
C CYS A 437 10.78 0.98 -5.12
N LEU A 438 11.88 1.42 -4.51
CA LEU A 438 13.15 1.61 -5.20
C LEU A 438 13.68 0.29 -5.77
N ILE A 439 13.72 -0.78 -4.97
CA ILE A 439 14.17 -2.11 -5.40
C ILE A 439 13.31 -2.60 -6.58
N LYS A 440 12.00 -2.35 -6.55
CA LYS A 440 11.10 -2.67 -7.67
C LYS A 440 11.41 -1.85 -8.93
N ALA A 441 11.68 -0.55 -8.78
CA ALA A 441 12.09 0.31 -9.89
C ALA A 441 13.43 -0.15 -10.50
N LEU A 442 14.43 -0.46 -9.67
CA LEU A 442 15.73 -1.00 -10.11
C LEU A 442 15.59 -2.35 -10.80
N ALA A 443 14.74 -3.25 -10.29
CA ALA A 443 14.45 -4.54 -10.92
C ALA A 443 13.81 -4.37 -12.30
N LYS A 444 13.00 -3.32 -12.49
CA LYS A 444 12.32 -3.02 -13.75
C LYS A 444 13.17 -2.22 -14.71
N LEU A 445 14.14 -1.45 -14.23
CA LEU A 445 15.19 -0.84 -15.04
C LEU A 445 16.18 -1.91 -15.54
N GLY A 446 16.55 -2.86 -14.67
CA GLY A 446 17.36 -4.03 -15.01
C GLY A 446 18.81 -3.68 -15.36
N ILE A 447 19.42 -2.77 -14.61
CA ILE A 447 20.79 -2.26 -14.82
C ILE A 447 21.63 -2.57 -13.57
N LEU A 448 22.73 -3.30 -13.77
CA LEU A 448 23.55 -3.85 -12.68
C LEU A 448 24.28 -2.80 -11.85
N GLU A 449 24.98 -1.88 -12.51
CA GLU A 449 25.83 -0.90 -11.82
C GLU A 449 25.02 0.00 -10.89
N GLN A 450 23.85 0.46 -11.36
CA GLN A 450 22.94 1.23 -10.51
C GLN A 450 22.43 0.40 -9.34
N ALA A 451 21.96 -0.83 -9.59
CA ALA A 451 21.49 -1.70 -8.51
C ALA A 451 22.58 -1.98 -7.46
N GLN A 452 23.82 -2.22 -7.87
CA GLN A 452 24.97 -2.41 -6.97
C GLN A 452 25.27 -1.17 -6.15
N SER A 453 25.38 -0.01 -6.80
CA SER A 453 25.62 1.27 -6.12
C SER A 453 24.56 1.56 -5.06
N PHE A 454 23.29 1.32 -5.37
CA PHE A 454 22.19 1.54 -4.43
C PHE A 454 22.18 0.55 -3.27
N VAL A 455 22.35 -0.76 -3.53
CA VAL A 455 22.31 -1.77 -2.45
C VAL A 455 23.42 -1.55 -1.43
N GLN A 456 24.58 -1.04 -1.85
CA GLN A 456 25.67 -0.66 -0.94
C GLN A 456 25.31 0.49 0.01
N GLN A 457 24.35 1.33 -0.36
CA GLN A 457 23.89 2.47 0.44
C GLN A 457 22.74 2.11 1.40
N ILE A 458 22.16 0.91 1.31
CA ILE A 458 21.04 0.50 2.16
C ILE A 458 21.56 0.18 3.57
N PRO A 459 20.97 0.76 4.64
CA PRO A 459 21.37 0.46 6.02
C PRO A 459 21.23 -1.03 6.36
N SER A 460 22.15 -1.55 7.17
CA SER A 460 22.15 -2.96 7.60
C SER A 460 20.87 -3.37 8.33
N SER A 461 20.27 -2.45 9.09
CA SER A 461 18.98 -2.65 9.77
C SER A 461 17.81 -2.85 8.81
N VAL A 462 17.86 -2.24 7.62
CA VAL A 462 16.85 -2.40 6.55
C VAL A 462 17.12 -3.70 5.77
N LEU A 463 18.38 -4.01 5.49
CA LEU A 463 18.78 -5.27 4.84
C LEU A 463 18.43 -6.52 5.66
N ALA A 464 18.22 -6.38 6.96
CA ALA A 464 17.75 -7.46 7.83
C ALA A 464 16.24 -7.73 7.74
N ASP A 465 15.43 -6.85 7.13
CA ASP A 465 14.00 -7.08 6.97
C ASP A 465 13.72 -8.13 5.88
N HIS A 466 12.97 -9.18 6.22
CA HIS A 466 12.66 -10.29 5.31
C HIS A 466 12.01 -9.86 3.98
N ARG A 467 11.18 -8.79 3.98
CA ARG A 467 10.53 -8.29 2.75
C ARG A 467 11.54 -7.66 1.82
N ILE A 468 12.52 -6.94 2.39
CA ILE A 468 13.65 -6.36 1.65
C ILE A 468 14.51 -7.47 1.06
N GLN A 469 14.87 -8.49 1.84
CA GLN A 469 15.65 -9.63 1.37
C GLN A 469 14.96 -10.37 0.21
N ASN A 470 13.66 -10.69 0.35
CA ASN A 470 12.87 -11.30 -0.71
C ASN A 470 12.82 -10.44 -1.98
N SER A 471 12.68 -9.12 -1.83
CA SER A 471 12.65 -8.19 -2.96
C SER A 471 14.01 -8.04 -3.64
N LEU A 472 15.10 -8.10 -2.88
CA LEU A 472 16.47 -8.10 -3.40
C LEU A 472 16.78 -9.37 -4.19
N ILE A 473 16.37 -10.55 -3.73
CA ILE A 473 16.50 -11.80 -4.51
C ILE A 473 15.83 -11.65 -5.88
N HIS A 474 14.59 -11.15 -5.91
CA HIS A 474 13.87 -10.92 -7.15
C HIS A 474 14.55 -9.85 -8.05
N MET A 475 15.05 -8.77 -7.45
CA MET A 475 15.74 -7.69 -8.19
C MET A 475 17.03 -8.19 -8.81
N TRP A 476 17.88 -8.87 -8.05
CA TRP A 476 19.15 -9.41 -8.53
C TRP A 476 18.96 -10.42 -9.67
N GLY A 477 17.90 -11.24 -9.60
CA GLY A 477 17.48 -12.09 -10.70
C GLY A 477 17.13 -11.32 -11.97
N LYS A 478 16.34 -10.24 -11.86
CA LYS A 478 15.98 -9.39 -13.01
C LYS A 478 17.12 -8.53 -13.54
N VAL A 479 18.12 -8.27 -12.72
CA VAL A 479 19.33 -7.52 -13.10
C VAL A 479 20.40 -8.45 -13.69
N GLY A 480 20.28 -9.77 -13.51
CA GLY A 480 21.20 -10.76 -14.05
C GLY A 480 22.43 -11.02 -13.21
N SER A 481 22.33 -10.80 -11.90
CA SER A 481 23.31 -11.25 -10.92
C SER A 481 22.69 -12.35 -10.07
N VAL A 482 22.63 -13.56 -10.63
CA VAL A 482 22.03 -14.73 -9.94
C VAL A 482 22.84 -15.09 -8.70
N ASP A 483 24.16 -14.85 -8.70
CA ASP A 483 25.03 -15.12 -7.56
C ASP A 483 24.69 -14.26 -6.33
N GLU A 484 24.41 -12.97 -6.51
CA GLU A 484 23.96 -12.11 -5.40
C GLU A 484 22.58 -12.53 -4.89
N ALA A 485 21.67 -12.92 -5.79
CA ALA A 485 20.37 -13.46 -5.40
C ALA A 485 20.54 -14.73 -4.55
N LYS A 486 21.41 -15.64 -4.98
CA LYS A 486 21.73 -16.90 -4.29
C LYS A 486 22.36 -16.63 -2.93
N ARG A 487 23.33 -15.71 -2.85
CA ARG A 487 23.98 -15.32 -1.60
C ARG A 487 23.00 -14.83 -0.56
N ILE A 488 22.02 -14.00 -0.95
CA ILE A 488 20.98 -13.54 -0.02
C ILE A 488 20.07 -14.72 0.37
N PHE A 489 19.63 -15.51 -0.61
CA PHE A 489 18.75 -16.67 -0.40
C PHE A 489 19.33 -17.68 0.61
N GLU A 490 20.61 -18.03 0.50
CA GLU A 490 21.29 -18.97 1.40
C GLU A 490 21.49 -18.44 2.82
N ASN A 491 21.45 -17.11 3.01
CA ASN A 491 21.61 -16.47 4.32
C ASN A 491 20.28 -16.30 5.09
N ILE A 492 19.13 -16.58 4.47
CA ILE A 492 17.82 -16.47 5.13
C ILE A 492 17.54 -17.76 5.92
N SER A 493 17.39 -17.64 7.25
CA SER A 493 17.20 -18.80 8.14
C SER A 493 15.84 -19.49 7.97
N GLN A 494 14.78 -18.72 7.70
CA GLN A 494 13.43 -19.22 7.45
C GLN A 494 12.85 -18.54 6.20
N LEU A 495 12.97 -19.22 5.07
CA LEU A 495 12.41 -18.77 3.81
C LEU A 495 10.90 -19.01 3.77
N ASP A 496 10.15 -17.96 3.46
CA ASP A 496 8.73 -18.06 3.13
C ASP A 496 8.53 -18.46 1.65
N HIS A 497 7.27 -18.64 1.26
CA HIS A 497 6.93 -18.96 -0.13
C HIS A 497 7.42 -17.90 -1.14
N ILE A 498 7.58 -16.65 -0.72
CA ILE A 498 8.02 -15.53 -1.58
C ILE A 498 9.50 -15.69 -1.90
N GLY A 499 10.36 -15.94 -0.90
CA GLY A 499 11.80 -16.11 -1.09
C GLY A 499 12.15 -17.29 -2.01
N TRP A 500 11.53 -18.46 -1.77
CA TRP A 500 11.68 -19.63 -2.64
C TRP A 500 11.25 -19.35 -4.08
N THR A 501 10.05 -18.78 -4.26
CA THR A 501 9.51 -18.48 -5.58
C THR A 501 10.35 -17.43 -6.32
N ALA A 502 10.87 -16.42 -5.61
CA ALA A 502 11.75 -15.40 -6.17
C ALA A 502 13.06 -16.01 -6.69
N MET A 503 13.66 -16.96 -5.98
CA MET A 503 14.89 -17.62 -6.41
C MET A 503 14.67 -18.59 -7.58
N ILE A 504 13.59 -19.38 -7.57
CA ILE A 504 13.19 -20.24 -8.71
C ILE A 504 12.99 -19.37 -9.97
N ASN A 505 12.28 -18.24 -9.82
CA ASN A 505 12.07 -17.29 -10.91
C ASN A 505 13.39 -16.67 -11.39
N SER A 506 14.31 -16.34 -10.48
CA SER A 506 15.64 -15.82 -10.80
C SER A 506 16.42 -16.78 -11.71
N TYR A 507 16.46 -18.07 -11.35
CA TYR A 507 17.08 -19.10 -12.19
C TYR A 507 16.38 -19.21 -13.56
N GLY A 508 15.04 -19.27 -13.58
CA GLY A 508 14.26 -19.37 -14.82
C GLY A 508 14.47 -18.20 -15.79
N LEU A 509 14.46 -16.97 -15.27
CA LEU A 509 14.69 -15.75 -16.07
C LEU A 509 16.07 -15.73 -16.71
N ASN A 510 17.07 -16.33 -16.06
CA ASN A 510 18.47 -16.31 -16.51
C ASN A 510 18.87 -17.56 -17.33
N GLY A 511 17.91 -18.38 -17.75
CA GLY A 511 18.17 -19.58 -18.57
C GLY A 511 18.70 -20.78 -17.77
N MET A 512 18.73 -20.71 -16.44
CA MET A 512 19.20 -21.77 -15.54
C MET A 512 18.05 -22.71 -15.16
N GLY A 513 17.39 -23.28 -16.17
CA GLY A 513 16.17 -24.07 -15.98
C GLY A 513 16.37 -25.33 -15.14
N ILE A 514 17.54 -25.97 -15.26
CA ILE A 514 17.87 -27.18 -14.48
C ILE A 514 17.99 -26.84 -12.98
N GLU A 515 18.65 -25.73 -12.66
CA GLU A 515 18.82 -25.23 -11.30
C GLU A 515 17.47 -24.81 -10.70
N ALA A 516 16.61 -24.15 -11.49
CA ALA A 516 15.26 -23.81 -11.08
C ALA A 516 14.44 -25.07 -10.69
N VAL A 517 14.52 -26.12 -11.51
CA VAL A 517 13.83 -27.40 -11.25
C VAL A 517 14.41 -28.09 -10.01
N LYS A 518 15.74 -28.12 -9.85
CA LYS A 518 16.39 -28.69 -8.65
C LYS A 518 15.92 -27.99 -7.38
N LEU A 519 15.90 -26.65 -7.40
CA LEU A 519 15.47 -25.85 -6.25
C LEU A 519 13.97 -26.04 -5.96
N PHE A 520 13.14 -26.13 -7.00
CA PHE A 520 11.70 -26.43 -6.86
C PHE A 520 11.45 -27.75 -6.12
N HIS A 521 12.23 -28.80 -6.40
CA HIS A 521 12.10 -30.09 -5.70
C HIS A 521 12.59 -30.06 -4.24
N GLN A 522 13.40 -29.06 -3.87
CA GLN A 522 13.87 -28.86 -2.48
C GLN A 522 12.89 -28.02 -1.65
N MET A 523 11.99 -27.27 -2.28
CA MET A 523 11.03 -26.43 -1.60
C MET A 523 10.02 -27.28 -0.81
N PRO A 524 9.67 -26.92 0.45
CA PRO A 524 8.62 -27.60 1.20
C PRO A 524 7.27 -27.55 0.47
N LYS A 525 6.57 -28.69 0.39
CA LYS A 525 5.32 -28.81 -0.38
C LYS A 525 4.22 -27.87 0.14
N GLU A 526 4.21 -27.58 1.43
CA GLU A 526 3.24 -26.72 2.11
C GLU A 526 3.40 -25.23 1.74
N LEU A 527 4.58 -24.84 1.25
CA LEU A 527 4.85 -23.46 0.82
C LEU A 527 4.55 -23.22 -0.66
N MET A 528 4.38 -24.29 -1.45
CA MET A 528 4.17 -24.18 -2.89
C MET A 528 2.81 -23.54 -3.20
N ASN A 529 2.80 -22.61 -4.13
CA ASN A 529 1.58 -22.00 -4.63
C ASN A 529 1.60 -21.92 -6.17
N ASP A 530 0.51 -21.43 -6.76
CA ASP A 530 0.37 -21.28 -8.22
C ASP A 530 1.53 -20.51 -8.86
N LEU A 531 2.02 -19.45 -8.19
CA LEU A 531 3.12 -18.66 -8.71
C LEU A 531 4.42 -19.47 -8.75
N THR A 532 4.68 -20.31 -7.75
CA THR A 532 5.82 -21.24 -7.74
C THR A 532 5.77 -22.18 -8.97
N TYR A 533 4.61 -22.77 -9.23
CA TYR A 533 4.43 -23.66 -10.40
C TYR A 533 4.63 -22.91 -11.73
N VAL A 534 4.09 -21.69 -11.83
CA VAL A 534 4.28 -20.85 -13.02
C VAL A 534 5.76 -20.51 -13.23
N CYS A 535 6.50 -20.17 -12.18
CA CYS A 535 7.93 -19.87 -12.28
C CYS A 535 8.76 -21.08 -12.73
N VAL A 536 8.51 -22.27 -12.19
CA VAL A 536 9.25 -23.49 -12.62
C VAL A 536 8.85 -23.94 -14.03
N LEU A 537 7.57 -23.82 -14.42
CA LEU A 537 7.12 -24.14 -15.78
C LEU A 537 7.69 -23.15 -16.80
N ASN A 538 7.77 -21.85 -16.48
CA ASN A 538 8.46 -20.86 -17.32
C ASN A 538 9.96 -21.17 -17.46
N ALA A 539 10.62 -21.56 -16.35
CA ALA A 539 12.02 -21.99 -16.38
C ALA A 539 12.22 -23.20 -17.31
N CYS A 540 11.33 -24.20 -17.23
CA CYS A 540 11.33 -25.34 -18.15
C CYS A 540 11.07 -24.92 -19.59
N SER A 541 10.10 -24.03 -19.82
CA SER A 541 9.80 -23.47 -21.13
C SER A 541 11.03 -22.79 -21.73
N HIS A 542 11.75 -21.96 -20.98
CA HIS A 542 12.91 -21.23 -21.49
C HIS A 542 14.14 -22.12 -21.72
N ALA A 543 14.27 -23.21 -20.98
CA ALA A 543 15.37 -24.17 -21.12
C ALA A 543 15.01 -25.38 -22.01
N GLY A 544 13.82 -25.42 -22.62
CA GLY A 544 13.38 -26.55 -23.44
C GLY A 544 13.16 -27.86 -22.66
N LEU A 545 12.88 -27.81 -21.36
CA LEU A 545 12.65 -28.99 -20.52
C LEU A 545 11.17 -29.41 -20.52
N VAL A 546 10.58 -29.61 -21.70
CA VAL A 546 9.12 -29.84 -21.86
C VAL A 546 8.65 -31.10 -21.14
N ASP A 547 9.42 -32.18 -21.17
CA ASP A 547 9.02 -33.42 -20.50
C ASP A 547 9.00 -33.28 -18.98
N VAL A 548 9.93 -32.48 -18.44
CA VAL A 548 9.96 -32.13 -17.02
C VAL A 548 8.76 -31.22 -16.68
N ALA A 549 8.46 -30.23 -17.52
CA ALA A 549 7.28 -29.39 -17.36
C ALA A 549 5.99 -30.21 -17.34
N ARG A 550 5.86 -31.19 -18.24
CA ARG A 550 4.71 -32.10 -18.32
C ARG A 550 4.58 -32.94 -17.04
N SER A 551 5.68 -33.49 -16.55
CA SER A 551 5.70 -34.24 -15.29
C SER A 551 5.25 -33.39 -14.10
N ILE A 552 5.80 -32.18 -13.96
CA ILE A 552 5.41 -31.23 -12.91
C ILE A 552 3.92 -30.88 -13.04
N PHE A 553 3.47 -30.50 -14.23
CA PHE A 553 2.09 -30.11 -14.50
C PHE A 553 1.10 -31.22 -14.12
N ASN A 554 1.37 -32.46 -14.52
CA ASN A 554 0.49 -33.59 -14.23
C ASN A 554 0.34 -33.86 -12.73
N ASN A 555 1.39 -33.63 -11.95
CA ASN A 555 1.40 -33.81 -10.50
C ASN A 555 0.64 -32.73 -9.70
N ILE A 556 0.21 -31.64 -10.34
CA ILE A 556 -0.56 -30.57 -9.69
C ILE A 556 -2.00 -31.03 -9.47
N GLN A 557 -2.42 -31.15 -8.21
CA GLN A 557 -3.77 -31.61 -7.84
C GLN A 557 -4.87 -30.66 -8.32
N LYS A 558 -4.72 -29.35 -8.03
CA LYS A 558 -5.66 -28.31 -8.44
C LYS A 558 -4.95 -27.32 -9.34
N LYS A 559 -5.23 -27.41 -10.64
CA LYS A 559 -4.64 -26.55 -11.66
C LYS A 559 -5.48 -25.29 -11.81
N THR A 560 -4.86 -24.13 -11.65
CA THR A 560 -5.51 -22.86 -11.94
C THR A 560 -5.28 -22.43 -13.37
N GLU A 561 -6.06 -21.44 -13.81
CA GLU A 561 -6.03 -20.94 -15.18
C GLU A 561 -4.61 -20.50 -15.59
N ILE A 562 -3.86 -19.87 -14.69
CA ILE A 562 -2.50 -19.39 -14.97
C ILE A 562 -1.55 -20.57 -15.24
N ILE A 563 -1.69 -21.67 -14.50
CA ILE A 563 -0.86 -22.87 -14.69
C ILE A 563 -1.11 -23.51 -16.06
N TYR A 564 -2.38 -23.62 -16.47
CA TYR A 564 -2.74 -24.09 -17.82
C TYR A 564 -2.10 -23.21 -18.91
N THR A 565 -2.16 -21.89 -18.76
CA THR A 565 -1.62 -20.96 -19.76
C THR A 565 -0.10 -21.08 -19.92
N THR A 566 0.62 -21.27 -18.82
CA THR A 566 2.07 -21.45 -18.86
C THR A 566 2.47 -22.76 -19.53
N MET A 567 1.72 -23.84 -19.27
CA MET A 567 1.97 -25.13 -19.94
C MET A 567 1.67 -25.04 -21.45
N ILE A 568 0.59 -24.36 -21.84
CA ILE A 568 0.24 -24.14 -23.25
C ILE A 568 1.30 -23.28 -23.96
N ASP A 569 1.83 -22.23 -23.32
CA ASP A 569 2.96 -21.47 -23.86
C ASP A 569 4.20 -22.36 -24.06
N CYS A 570 4.49 -23.23 -23.10
CA CYS A 570 5.58 -24.20 -23.18
C CYS A 570 5.44 -25.14 -24.40
N LEU A 571 4.25 -25.72 -24.58
CA LEU A 571 3.93 -26.60 -25.72
C LEU A 571 3.95 -25.86 -27.06
N SER A 572 3.40 -24.64 -27.09
CA SER A 572 3.33 -23.80 -28.28
C SER A 572 4.71 -23.47 -28.84
N ARG A 573 5.69 -23.19 -27.96
CA ARG A 573 7.09 -22.94 -28.38
C ARG A 573 7.76 -24.15 -29.01
N ARG A 574 7.35 -25.36 -28.66
CA ARG A 574 7.79 -26.61 -29.29
C ARG A 574 6.92 -27.07 -30.45
N ALA A 575 5.90 -26.29 -30.80
CA ALA A 575 4.93 -26.65 -31.81
C ALA A 575 4.23 -28.00 -31.56
N ALA A 576 4.11 -28.39 -30.29
CA ALA A 576 3.23 -29.47 -29.87
C ALA A 576 1.77 -28.98 -29.87
N PHE A 577 1.28 -28.49 -31.03
CA PHE A 577 0.01 -27.78 -31.14
C PHE A 577 -1.19 -28.68 -30.87
N GLU A 578 -1.10 -29.97 -31.23
CA GLU A 578 -2.14 -30.96 -30.93
C GLU A 578 -2.30 -31.16 -29.42
N GLU A 579 -1.18 -31.33 -28.71
CA GLU A 579 -1.19 -31.46 -27.25
C GLU A 579 -1.68 -30.17 -26.58
N ALA A 580 -1.25 -29.01 -27.09
CA ALA A 580 -1.72 -27.72 -26.60
C ALA A 580 -3.24 -27.58 -26.78
N GLN A 581 -3.79 -27.98 -27.93
CA GLN A 581 -5.22 -27.96 -28.22
C GLN A 581 -5.99 -28.90 -27.27
N GLN A 582 -5.49 -30.12 -27.03
CA GLN A 582 -6.08 -31.04 -26.06
C GLN A 582 -6.10 -30.44 -24.63
N LEU A 583 -5.05 -29.71 -24.25
CA LEU A 583 -4.98 -29.02 -22.96
C LEU A 583 -6.04 -27.92 -22.83
N ILE A 584 -6.35 -27.22 -23.94
CA ILE A 584 -7.41 -26.20 -23.99
C ILE A 584 -8.78 -26.85 -23.78
N GLU A 585 -9.04 -27.94 -24.48
CA GLU A 585 -10.30 -28.69 -24.34
C GLU A 585 -10.44 -29.29 -22.93
N GLN A 586 -9.33 -29.69 -22.30
CA GLN A 586 -9.33 -30.09 -20.89
C GLN A 586 -9.64 -28.91 -19.97
N PHE A 587 -9.00 -27.76 -20.18
CA PHE A 587 -9.25 -26.55 -19.40
C PHE A 587 -10.73 -26.12 -19.47
N GLU A 588 -11.31 -26.10 -20.67
CA GLU A 588 -12.73 -25.77 -20.90
C GLU A 588 -13.67 -26.74 -20.16
N ARG A 589 -13.35 -28.04 -20.12
CA ARG A 589 -14.11 -29.04 -19.36
C ARG A 589 -14.00 -28.84 -17.85
N ASP A 590 -12.79 -28.66 -17.33
CA ASP A 590 -12.53 -28.52 -15.89
C ASP A 590 -13.20 -27.27 -15.28
N HIS A 591 -13.36 -26.20 -16.09
CA HIS A 591 -13.90 -24.91 -15.65
C HIS A 591 -15.35 -24.68 -16.10
N ALA A 592 -15.99 -25.68 -16.73
CA ALA A 592 -17.36 -25.60 -17.24
C ALA A 592 -18.42 -25.18 -16.18
N PRO A 593 -18.36 -25.59 -14.90
CA PRO A 593 -19.33 -25.14 -13.89
C PRO A 593 -19.24 -23.64 -13.57
N ALA A 594 -18.06 -23.02 -13.71
CA ALA A 594 -17.87 -21.59 -13.44
C ALA A 594 -18.49 -20.68 -14.52
N LEU A 595 -18.77 -21.22 -15.71
CA LEU A 595 -19.44 -20.53 -16.83
C LEU A 595 -20.88 -20.09 -16.50
N THR A 596 -21.50 -20.67 -15.48
CA THR A 596 -22.91 -20.37 -15.13
C THR A 596 -23.07 -19.32 -14.02
N ILE A 597 -22.01 -19.00 -13.27
CA ILE A 597 -22.10 -18.16 -12.04
C ILE A 597 -21.33 -16.84 -12.17
N TYR A 598 -20.24 -16.79 -12.93
CA TYR A 598 -19.53 -15.55 -13.21
C TYR A 598 -19.90 -15.05 -14.61
N SER A 599 -20.36 -13.81 -14.69
CA SER A 599 -20.70 -13.12 -15.94
C SER A 599 -19.68 -13.43 -17.05
N LEU A 600 -20.19 -13.86 -18.22
CA LEU A 600 -19.59 -14.19 -19.53
C LEU A 600 -18.55 -13.19 -20.12
N TYR A 601 -17.72 -12.56 -19.29
CA TYR A 601 -16.73 -11.55 -19.72
C TYR A 601 -15.31 -11.83 -19.23
N SER A 602 -15.12 -12.56 -18.13
CA SER A 602 -13.78 -12.74 -17.52
C SER A 602 -13.01 -13.94 -18.08
N LEU A 603 -13.65 -15.12 -18.14
CA LEU A 603 -13.03 -16.37 -18.62
C LEU A 603 -12.75 -16.33 -20.13
N ASP A 604 -13.62 -15.66 -20.86
CA ASP A 604 -13.58 -15.50 -22.31
C ASP A 604 -12.41 -14.64 -22.80
N VAL A 605 -12.21 -13.48 -22.17
CA VAL A 605 -11.04 -12.62 -22.37
C VAL A 605 -9.76 -13.35 -21.92
N PHE A 606 -9.85 -14.17 -20.88
CA PHE A 606 -8.73 -14.98 -20.40
C PHE A 606 -8.30 -16.04 -21.43
N ILE A 607 -9.24 -16.82 -21.98
CA ILE A 607 -8.96 -17.81 -23.04
C ILE A 607 -8.34 -17.13 -24.27
N ILE A 608 -8.88 -15.98 -24.70
CA ILE A 608 -8.31 -15.19 -25.80
C ILE A 608 -6.84 -14.84 -25.52
N HIS A 609 -6.57 -14.10 -24.44
CA HIS A 609 -5.27 -13.45 -24.24
C HIS A 609 -4.20 -14.36 -23.68
N LYS A 610 -4.58 -15.39 -22.91
CA LYS A 610 -3.62 -16.21 -22.16
C LYS A 610 -3.46 -17.61 -22.74
N VAL A 611 -4.41 -18.08 -23.55
CA VAL A 611 -4.39 -19.44 -24.10
C VAL A 611 -4.17 -19.43 -25.62
N LEU A 612 -4.92 -18.63 -26.37
CA LEU A 612 -4.87 -18.63 -27.85
C LEU A 612 -3.74 -17.76 -28.42
N VAL A 613 -3.37 -16.67 -27.74
CA VAL A 613 -2.24 -15.81 -28.13
C VAL A 613 -0.87 -16.53 -28.12
N PRO A 614 -0.52 -17.34 -27.09
CA PRO A 614 0.70 -18.16 -27.12
C PRO A 614 0.78 -19.12 -28.32
N LEU A 615 -0.34 -19.74 -28.72
CA LEU A 615 -0.40 -20.59 -29.92
C LEU A 615 -0.02 -19.82 -31.19
N LEU A 616 -0.53 -18.59 -31.36
CA LEU A 616 -0.16 -17.72 -32.48
C LEU A 616 1.33 -17.34 -32.48
N SER A 617 1.90 -17.12 -31.29
CA SER A 617 3.34 -16.87 -31.16
C SER A 617 4.17 -18.10 -31.57
N GLY A 618 3.76 -19.30 -31.18
CA GLY A 618 4.40 -20.56 -31.63
C GLY A 618 4.22 -20.82 -33.12
N ALA A 619 3.03 -20.58 -33.66
CA ALA A 619 2.71 -20.75 -35.07
C ALA A 619 3.53 -19.83 -35.98
N ARG A 620 3.89 -18.62 -35.51
CA ARG A 620 4.80 -17.71 -36.21
C ARG A 620 6.17 -18.34 -36.43
N ASN A 621 6.75 -18.98 -35.41
CA ASN A 621 8.05 -19.63 -35.52
C ASN A 621 8.06 -20.74 -36.58
N GLN A 622 6.90 -21.35 -36.84
CA GLN A 622 6.73 -22.39 -37.87
C GLN A 622 6.12 -21.90 -39.18
N LYS A 623 5.83 -20.59 -39.30
CA LYS A 623 5.13 -20.02 -40.46
C LYS A 623 3.78 -20.71 -40.76
N ASN A 624 3.11 -21.24 -39.73
CA ASN A 624 1.86 -21.99 -39.88
C ASN A 624 0.66 -21.03 -39.99
N THR A 625 0.39 -20.58 -41.21
CA THR A 625 -0.69 -19.64 -41.53
C THR A 625 -2.08 -20.24 -41.31
N LYS A 626 -2.25 -21.54 -41.59
CA LYS A 626 -3.53 -22.24 -41.43
C LYS A 626 -3.99 -22.27 -39.97
N LEU A 627 -3.14 -22.78 -39.07
CA LEU A 627 -3.45 -22.82 -37.63
C LEU A 627 -3.69 -21.40 -37.09
N SER A 628 -2.90 -20.42 -37.55
CA SER A 628 -3.04 -19.04 -37.09
C SER A 628 -4.38 -18.43 -37.48
N GLN A 629 -4.85 -18.70 -38.70
CA GLN A 629 -6.17 -18.26 -39.15
C GLN A 629 -7.29 -18.96 -38.37
N GLU A 630 -7.20 -20.29 -38.18
CA GLU A 630 -8.19 -21.07 -37.41
C GLU A 630 -8.32 -20.56 -35.97
N VAL A 631 -7.20 -20.22 -35.32
CA VAL A 631 -7.20 -19.65 -33.97
C VAL A 631 -7.91 -18.29 -33.96
N VAL A 632 -7.59 -17.38 -34.89
CA VAL A 632 -8.23 -16.05 -34.94
C VAL A 632 -9.71 -16.17 -35.29
N ASP A 633 -10.09 -17.07 -36.20
CA ASP A 633 -11.50 -17.32 -36.55
C ASP A 633 -12.28 -17.87 -35.35
N ARG A 634 -11.69 -18.78 -34.56
CA ARG A 634 -12.28 -19.24 -33.30
C ARG A 634 -12.48 -18.08 -32.33
N MET A 635 -11.49 -17.19 -32.18
CA MET A 635 -11.59 -16.02 -31.31
C MET A 635 -12.68 -15.04 -31.78
N GLN A 636 -12.83 -14.83 -33.08
CA GLN A 636 -13.88 -13.99 -33.66
C GLN A 636 -15.27 -14.59 -33.46
N LYS A 637 -15.43 -15.90 -33.67
CA LYS A 637 -16.70 -16.62 -33.46
C LYS A 637 -17.16 -16.57 -32.01
N LEU A 638 -16.23 -16.75 -31.07
CA LEU A 638 -16.55 -16.67 -29.65
C LEU A 638 -16.91 -15.23 -29.25
N PHE A 639 -16.34 -14.21 -29.90
CA PHE A 639 -16.47 -12.81 -29.46
C PHE A 639 -16.73 -11.81 -30.60
N PRO A 640 -17.92 -11.86 -31.23
CA PRO A 640 -18.26 -10.98 -32.35
C PRO A 640 -18.26 -9.48 -31.98
N ASN A 641 -18.44 -9.15 -30.69
CA ASN A 641 -18.59 -7.78 -30.20
C ASN A 641 -17.33 -7.21 -29.48
N MET A 642 -16.24 -7.97 -29.33
CA MET A 642 -15.02 -7.54 -28.61
C MET A 642 -13.81 -7.31 -29.53
N LYS A 643 -13.97 -6.44 -30.54
CA LYS A 643 -12.90 -6.16 -31.52
C LYS A 643 -11.59 -5.64 -30.91
N SER A 644 -11.66 -4.89 -29.81
CA SER A 644 -10.46 -4.37 -29.11
C SER A 644 -9.62 -5.47 -28.46
N SER A 645 -10.25 -6.54 -27.96
CA SER A 645 -9.56 -7.68 -27.33
C SER A 645 -8.84 -8.58 -28.34
N LEU A 646 -9.24 -8.53 -29.61
CA LEU A 646 -8.65 -9.34 -30.69
C LEU A 646 -7.36 -8.72 -31.26
N VAL A 647 -7.04 -7.47 -30.91
CA VAL A 647 -5.91 -6.71 -31.48
C VAL A 647 -4.56 -7.44 -31.34
N PRO A 648 -4.18 -8.00 -30.17
CA PRO A 648 -2.91 -8.73 -30.06
C PRO A 648 -2.86 -9.95 -30.98
N ALA A 649 -3.97 -10.68 -31.12
CA ALA A 649 -4.08 -11.85 -31.97
C ALA A 649 -3.97 -11.48 -33.46
N SER A 650 -4.65 -10.42 -33.90
CA SER A 650 -4.54 -9.91 -35.27
C SER A 650 -3.14 -9.39 -35.60
N ILE A 651 -2.44 -8.75 -34.65
CA ILE A 651 -1.03 -8.35 -34.84
C ILE A 651 -0.15 -9.58 -35.03
N LEU A 652 -0.33 -10.64 -34.21
CA LEU A 652 0.42 -11.87 -34.35
C LEU A 652 0.10 -12.59 -35.66
N LEU A 653 -1.17 -12.65 -36.08
CA LEU A 653 -1.58 -13.20 -37.37
C LEU A 653 -0.90 -12.46 -38.53
N ALA A 654 -0.91 -11.13 -38.52
CA ALA A 654 -0.21 -10.34 -39.52
C ALA A 654 1.31 -10.62 -39.52
N ASN A 655 1.92 -10.83 -38.35
CA ASN A 655 3.33 -11.21 -38.25
C ASN A 655 3.59 -12.64 -38.76
N VAL A 656 2.65 -13.58 -38.59
CA VAL A 656 2.73 -14.93 -39.16
C VAL A 656 2.69 -14.87 -40.68
N TYR A 657 1.72 -14.16 -41.27
CA TYR A 657 1.63 -13.98 -42.72
C TYR A 657 2.88 -13.31 -43.29
N ALA A 658 3.38 -12.25 -42.64
CA ALA A 658 4.63 -11.61 -43.04
C ALA A 658 5.82 -12.59 -43.00
N SER A 659 5.94 -13.41 -41.94
CA SER A 659 7.01 -14.41 -41.83
C SER A 659 6.92 -15.54 -42.87
N ALA A 660 5.71 -15.83 -43.35
CA ALA A 660 5.43 -16.78 -44.43
C ALA A 660 5.63 -16.18 -45.83
N GLY A 661 5.93 -14.87 -45.94
CA GLY A 661 6.13 -14.16 -47.20
C GLY A 661 4.85 -13.55 -47.81
N ASP A 662 3.70 -13.67 -47.14
CA ASP A 662 2.42 -13.10 -47.59
C ASP A 662 2.26 -11.67 -47.03
N ILE A 663 3.01 -10.74 -47.62
CA ILE A 663 3.07 -9.32 -47.18
C ILE A 663 1.73 -8.60 -47.42
N GLU A 664 1.00 -8.98 -48.46
CA GLU A 664 -0.28 -8.38 -48.83
C GLU A 664 -1.33 -8.60 -47.72
N LYS A 665 -1.60 -9.87 -47.34
CA LYS A 665 -2.53 -10.17 -46.24
C LYS A 665 -2.09 -9.57 -44.92
N ALA A 666 -0.78 -9.58 -44.64
CA ALA A 666 -0.24 -8.95 -43.44
C ALA A 666 -0.52 -7.43 -43.41
N THR A 667 -0.50 -6.78 -44.57
CA THR A 667 -0.78 -5.35 -44.73
C THR A 667 -2.26 -5.06 -44.57
N ASP A 668 -3.13 -5.86 -45.17
CA ASP A 668 -4.59 -5.71 -45.06
C ASP A 668 -5.07 -5.76 -43.61
N ILE A 669 -4.60 -6.77 -42.86
CA ILE A 669 -4.91 -6.91 -41.42
C ILE A 669 -4.43 -5.68 -40.63
N LYS A 670 -3.27 -5.10 -40.99
CA LYS A 670 -2.74 -3.91 -40.30
C LYS A 670 -3.50 -2.64 -40.62
N ILE A 671 -3.97 -2.49 -41.86
CA ILE A 671 -4.83 -1.37 -42.25
C ILE A 671 -6.13 -1.42 -41.47
N GLU A 672 -6.73 -2.60 -41.32
CA GLU A 672 -7.93 -2.80 -40.51
C GLU A 672 -7.69 -2.44 -39.04
N LEU A 673 -6.56 -2.89 -38.48
CA LEU A 673 -6.16 -2.55 -37.11
C LEU A 673 -5.94 -1.04 -36.92
N HIS A 674 -5.35 -0.35 -37.89
CA HIS A 674 -5.16 1.10 -37.81
C HIS A 674 -6.51 1.85 -37.80
N LYS A 675 -7.47 1.41 -38.62
CA LYS A 675 -8.84 1.96 -38.63
C LYS A 675 -9.56 1.80 -37.27
N SER A 676 -9.18 0.79 -36.48
CA SER A 676 -9.73 0.55 -35.15
C SER A 676 -9.18 1.47 -34.04
N GLY A 677 -8.21 2.36 -34.35
CA GLY A 677 -7.69 3.35 -33.39
C GLY A 677 -6.62 2.80 -32.42
N CYS A 678 -6.11 1.60 -32.65
CA CYS A 678 -5.14 0.96 -31.76
C CYS A 678 -3.72 1.54 -31.91
N LYS A 679 -3.10 1.91 -30.77
CA LYS A 679 -1.71 2.39 -30.72
C LYS A 679 -0.77 1.25 -30.35
N LYS A 680 0.22 0.97 -31.21
CA LYS A 680 1.29 0.00 -30.93
C LYS A 680 2.24 0.55 -29.85
N GLN A 681 2.64 -0.28 -28.89
CA GLN A 681 3.71 0.04 -27.95
C GLN A 681 5.04 0.20 -28.71
N ILE A 682 5.72 1.31 -28.50
CA ILE A 682 7.01 1.60 -29.16
C ILE A 682 8.12 0.80 -28.46
N GLY A 683 8.94 0.12 -29.26
CA GLY A 683 10.12 -0.58 -28.76
C GLY A 683 11.22 0.40 -28.35
N VAL A 684 11.70 0.26 -27.13
CA VAL A 684 12.76 1.07 -26.53
C VAL A 684 13.79 0.13 -25.89
N THR A 685 15.05 0.35 -26.22
CA THR A 685 16.19 -0.26 -25.52
C THR A 685 16.80 0.77 -24.57
N VAL A 686 16.99 0.39 -23.31
CA VAL A 686 17.62 1.20 -22.27
C VAL A 686 18.93 0.56 -21.87
N THR A 687 19.97 1.37 -21.69
CA THR A 687 21.29 0.93 -21.21
C THR A 687 21.96 2.01 -20.37
N ASP A 688 22.91 1.62 -19.52
CA ASP A 688 23.75 2.55 -18.78
C ASP A 688 25.10 2.70 -19.48
N ILE A 689 25.53 3.94 -19.69
CA ILE A 689 26.82 4.30 -20.25
C ILE A 689 27.36 5.45 -19.40
N ASP A 690 28.49 5.21 -18.74
CA ASP A 690 29.17 6.16 -17.84
C ASP A 690 28.27 6.71 -16.71
N GLY A 691 27.42 5.85 -16.13
CA GLY A 691 26.50 6.21 -15.04
C GLY A 691 25.28 7.00 -15.50
N LYS A 692 25.02 7.06 -16.81
CA LYS A 692 23.87 7.75 -17.40
C LYS A 692 23.00 6.76 -18.16
N LEU A 693 21.69 6.95 -18.07
CA LEU A 693 20.71 6.15 -18.81
C LEU A 693 20.53 6.67 -20.22
N TRP A 694 20.79 5.81 -21.20
CA TRP A 694 20.57 6.06 -22.62
C TRP A 694 19.37 5.26 -23.09
N LYS A 695 18.46 5.91 -23.83
CA LYS A 695 17.28 5.28 -24.44
C LYS A 695 17.37 5.36 -25.94
N PHE A 696 17.13 4.24 -26.60
CA PHE A 696 17.12 4.16 -28.05
C PHE A 696 15.77 3.65 -28.54
N ARG A 697 15.19 4.36 -29.50
CA ARG A 697 14.09 3.86 -30.33
C ARG A 697 14.63 3.30 -31.63
N ALA A 698 13.78 2.60 -32.40
CA ALA A 698 14.17 2.22 -33.74
C ALA A 698 14.42 3.49 -34.58
N HIS A 699 15.56 3.54 -35.26
CA HIS A 699 16.03 4.63 -36.13
C HIS A 699 16.18 5.96 -35.37
N ASP A 700 16.50 5.89 -34.08
CA ASP A 700 16.66 7.06 -33.23
C ASP A 700 17.79 7.97 -33.73
N ARG A 701 17.49 9.27 -33.78
CA ARG A 701 18.44 10.34 -34.09
C ARG A 701 18.40 11.49 -33.07
N SER A 702 17.80 11.25 -31.90
CA SER A 702 17.62 12.28 -30.87
C SER A 702 18.87 12.56 -30.03
N HIS A 703 19.86 11.67 -30.06
CA HIS A 703 21.13 11.83 -29.33
C HIS A 703 22.08 12.78 -30.06
N ALA A 704 22.85 13.57 -29.31
CA ALA A 704 23.82 14.51 -29.87
C ALA A 704 24.88 13.77 -30.73
N GLU A 705 25.30 12.59 -30.28
CA GLU A 705 26.28 11.72 -30.94
C GLU A 705 25.65 10.78 -31.98
N SER A 706 24.42 11.06 -32.44
CA SER A 706 23.71 10.17 -33.36
C SER A 706 24.49 9.87 -34.64
N ALA A 707 25.26 10.82 -35.19
CA ALA A 707 26.03 10.57 -36.41
C ALA A 707 27.10 9.49 -36.17
N GLU A 708 27.84 9.60 -35.06
CA GLU A 708 28.88 8.64 -34.67
C GLU A 708 28.29 7.27 -34.37
N ILE A 709 27.13 7.22 -33.69
CA ILE A 709 26.40 5.97 -33.38
C ILE A 709 26.05 5.22 -34.66
N HIS A 710 25.49 5.90 -35.65
CA HIS A 710 25.12 5.26 -36.92
C HIS A 710 26.36 4.83 -37.71
N GLU A 711 27.43 5.62 -37.72
CA GLU A 711 28.70 5.20 -38.33
C GLU A 711 29.27 3.93 -37.65
N GLN A 712 29.19 3.85 -36.32
CA GLN A 712 29.63 2.67 -35.59
C GLN A 712 28.72 1.46 -35.84
N VAL A 713 27.41 1.66 -36.04
CA VAL A 713 26.51 0.58 -36.50
C VAL A 713 26.96 0.07 -37.87
N ASP A 714 27.28 0.95 -38.82
CA ASP A 714 27.73 0.54 -40.16
C ASP A 714 29.04 -0.28 -40.09
N ARG A 715 29.99 0.14 -39.24
CA ARG A 715 31.23 -0.62 -39.00
C ARG A 715 30.94 -1.99 -38.38
N MET A 716 30.04 -2.05 -37.41
CA MET A 716 29.61 -3.29 -36.77
C MET A 716 28.93 -4.22 -37.79
N SER A 717 28.04 -3.69 -38.62
CA SER A 717 27.33 -4.42 -39.68
C SER A 717 28.28 -5.03 -40.71
N LYS A 718 29.30 -4.29 -41.16
CA LYS A 718 30.34 -4.83 -42.05
C LYS A 718 31.05 -6.04 -41.43
N ARG A 719 31.47 -5.93 -40.16
CA ARG A 719 32.19 -7.01 -39.48
C ARG A 719 31.32 -8.25 -39.26
N ILE A 720 30.04 -8.11 -38.90
CA ILE A 720 29.17 -9.28 -38.72
C ILE A 720 28.88 -9.99 -40.06
N ILE A 721 28.80 -9.25 -41.17
CA ILE A 721 28.61 -9.83 -42.51
C ILE A 721 29.86 -10.63 -42.93
N GLU A 722 31.07 -10.11 -42.67
CA GLU A 722 32.33 -10.84 -42.88
C GLU A 722 32.39 -12.16 -42.09
N HIS A 723 31.67 -12.23 -40.97
CA HIS A 723 31.55 -13.44 -40.13
C HIS A 723 30.28 -14.26 -40.45
N GLY A 724 29.66 -14.05 -41.61
CA GLY A 724 28.60 -14.91 -42.14
C GLY A 724 27.17 -14.52 -41.76
N HIS A 725 26.94 -13.35 -41.16
CA HIS A 725 25.59 -12.86 -40.90
C HIS A 725 24.79 -12.65 -42.20
N LYS A 726 23.55 -13.11 -42.22
CA LYS A 726 22.58 -12.84 -43.28
C LYS A 726 21.35 -12.20 -42.66
N TYR A 727 20.97 -11.04 -43.18
CA TYR A 727 19.77 -10.33 -42.75
C TYR A 727 18.51 -11.15 -43.03
N ASP A 728 17.65 -11.29 -42.02
CA ASP A 728 16.40 -12.04 -42.11
C ASP A 728 15.21 -11.10 -42.34
N ALA A 729 14.77 -11.01 -43.60
CA ALA A 729 13.63 -10.20 -44.01
C ALA A 729 12.30 -10.61 -43.35
N SER A 730 12.19 -11.82 -42.78
CA SER A 730 10.97 -12.29 -42.11
C SER A 730 10.64 -11.51 -40.83
N TRP A 731 11.58 -10.71 -40.32
CA TRP A 731 11.39 -9.80 -39.19
C TRP A 731 10.91 -8.41 -39.61
N ILE A 732 10.86 -8.12 -40.92
CA ILE A 732 10.28 -6.90 -41.47
C ILE A 732 8.78 -7.12 -41.61
N VAL A 733 8.04 -6.64 -40.62
CA VAL A 733 6.60 -6.87 -40.56
C VAL A 733 5.80 -5.84 -41.37
N ARG A 734 6.42 -5.00 -42.20
CA ARG A 734 5.70 -3.98 -42.99
C ARG A 734 6.20 -3.92 -44.44
N PRO A 735 5.40 -3.40 -45.38
CA PRO A 735 5.91 -3.03 -46.69
C PRO A 735 7.10 -2.08 -46.56
N MET A 736 8.15 -2.38 -47.32
CA MET A 736 9.33 -1.53 -47.46
C MET A 736 9.01 -0.39 -48.42
N GLN A 737 9.48 0.82 -48.10
CA GLN A 737 9.43 1.93 -49.05
C GLN A 737 10.49 1.73 -50.15
N PRO A 738 10.34 2.36 -51.34
CA PRO A 738 11.26 2.17 -52.46
C PRO A 738 12.73 2.49 -52.15
N ASP A 739 12.98 3.38 -51.19
CA ASP A 739 14.30 3.82 -50.73
C ASP A 739 14.87 3.00 -49.57
N GLU A 740 14.08 2.09 -48.99
CA GLU A 740 14.48 1.27 -47.85
C GLU A 740 15.08 -0.07 -48.30
N THR A 741 16.18 -0.46 -47.67
CA THR A 741 16.76 -1.80 -47.79
C THR A 741 16.52 -2.60 -46.51
N ILE A 742 16.55 -3.93 -46.62
CA ILE A 742 16.45 -4.85 -45.46
C ILE A 742 17.50 -4.47 -44.41
N GLU A 743 18.72 -4.22 -44.86
CA GLU A 743 19.84 -3.80 -44.03
C GLU A 743 19.54 -2.49 -43.30
N THR A 744 19.13 -1.43 -44.01
CA THR A 744 18.85 -0.13 -43.38
C THR A 744 17.78 -0.22 -42.29
N LEU A 745 16.77 -1.08 -42.46
CA LEU A 745 15.69 -1.25 -41.49
C LEU A 745 16.11 -2.03 -40.24
N LEU A 746 16.85 -3.13 -40.43
CA LEU A 746 17.31 -3.98 -39.32
C LEU A 746 18.47 -3.34 -38.56
N CYS A 747 19.38 -2.64 -39.24
CA CYS A 747 20.46 -1.85 -38.63
C CYS A 747 19.91 -0.74 -37.73
N GLY A 748 18.76 -0.17 -38.09
CA GLY A 748 18.07 0.85 -37.30
C GLY A 748 17.43 0.32 -36.01
N HIS A 749 17.52 -0.96 -35.67
CA HIS A 749 16.96 -1.47 -34.41
C HIS A 749 17.66 -0.85 -33.19
N SER A 750 16.86 -0.51 -32.17
CA SER A 750 17.32 0.16 -30.94
C SER A 750 18.42 -0.61 -30.19
N GLU A 751 18.42 -1.94 -30.28
CA GLU A 751 19.40 -2.84 -29.70
C GLU A 751 20.77 -2.64 -30.34
N ARG A 752 20.83 -2.47 -31.67
CA ARG A 752 22.07 -2.22 -32.41
C ARG A 752 22.61 -0.82 -32.12
N LEU A 753 21.74 0.18 -32.06
CA LEU A 753 22.11 1.55 -31.66
C LEU A 753 22.71 1.57 -30.24
N ALA A 754 22.10 0.84 -29.30
CA ALA A 754 22.59 0.74 -27.93
C ALA A 754 23.97 0.06 -27.85
N MET A 755 24.20 -1.05 -28.58
CA MET A 755 25.52 -1.69 -28.65
C MET A 755 26.57 -0.76 -29.26
N ALA A 756 26.22 -0.06 -30.35
CA ALA A 756 27.13 0.88 -31.01
C ALA A 756 27.53 2.05 -30.09
N ALA A 757 26.59 2.60 -29.31
CA ALA A 757 26.86 3.65 -28.34
C ALA A 757 27.88 3.22 -27.28
N HIS A 758 27.81 1.97 -26.79
CA HIS A 758 28.81 1.39 -25.89
C HIS A 758 30.20 1.37 -26.52
N PHE A 759 30.32 0.92 -27.77
CA PHE A 759 31.62 0.83 -28.46
C PHE A 759 32.25 2.17 -28.80
N ILE A 760 31.46 3.25 -28.92
CA ILE A 760 31.97 4.61 -29.09
C ILE A 760 32.66 5.09 -27.82
N ARG A 761 32.00 4.86 -26.68
CA ARG A 761 32.46 5.35 -25.37
C ARG A 761 33.62 4.50 -24.84
N ASN A 762 33.50 3.18 -24.98
CA ASN A 762 34.54 2.23 -24.62
C ASN A 762 34.76 1.25 -25.77
N ARG A 763 35.92 1.32 -26.42
CA ARG A 763 36.24 0.44 -27.57
C ARG A 763 36.29 -1.05 -27.22
N LYS A 764 36.49 -1.40 -25.95
CA LYS A 764 36.57 -2.78 -25.45
C LYS A 764 35.84 -2.90 -24.11
N PRO A 765 34.51 -2.79 -24.10
CA PRO A 765 33.73 -2.96 -22.88
C PRO A 765 33.83 -4.41 -22.43
N LYS A 766 34.05 -4.64 -21.13
CA LYS A 766 34.08 -6.01 -20.58
C LYS A 766 32.71 -6.67 -20.64
N ARG A 767 31.67 -5.89 -20.32
CA ARG A 767 30.27 -6.32 -20.31
C ARG A 767 29.38 -5.18 -20.78
N ILE A 768 28.39 -5.50 -21.62
CA ILE A 768 27.32 -4.60 -22.04
C ILE A 768 26.01 -5.12 -21.46
N GLN A 769 25.22 -4.27 -20.82
CA GLN A 769 23.91 -4.63 -20.30
C GLN A 769 22.81 -3.74 -20.86
N MET A 770 21.75 -4.36 -21.39
CA MET A 770 20.64 -3.65 -22.02
C MET A 770 19.30 -4.26 -21.59
N THR A 771 18.29 -3.41 -21.45
CA THR A 771 16.90 -3.80 -21.23
C THR A 771 16.06 -3.37 -22.42
N LYS A 772 15.28 -4.30 -22.97
CA LYS A 772 14.29 -4.07 -24.02
C LYS A 772 12.88 -4.22 -23.43
N ASN A 773 12.03 -3.23 -23.69
CA ASN A 773 10.62 -3.26 -23.24
C ASN A 773 9.69 -4.14 -24.11
N LEU A 774 10.23 -4.75 -25.16
CA LEU A 774 9.60 -5.72 -26.04
C LEU A 774 10.50 -6.97 -26.14
N ARG A 775 9.97 -8.06 -26.69
CA ARG A 775 10.82 -9.20 -27.07
C ARG A 775 11.83 -8.77 -28.15
N ILE A 776 13.10 -9.14 -27.98
CA ILE A 776 14.11 -8.92 -29.04
C ILE A 776 13.73 -9.73 -30.29
N CYS A 777 14.06 -9.25 -31.49
CA CYS A 777 13.85 -10.04 -32.70
C CYS A 777 14.94 -11.09 -32.90
N GLY A 778 14.67 -12.13 -33.70
CA GLY A 778 15.64 -13.18 -34.00
C GLY A 778 16.90 -12.64 -34.68
N ASP A 779 16.75 -11.69 -35.61
CA ASP A 779 17.88 -11.03 -36.25
C ASP A 779 18.79 -10.30 -35.23
N CYS A 780 18.23 -9.49 -34.33
CA CYS A 780 19.02 -8.84 -33.27
C CYS A 780 19.67 -9.86 -32.33
N HIS A 781 19.01 -10.97 -32.03
CA HIS A 781 19.58 -12.04 -31.22
C HIS A 781 20.84 -12.64 -31.88
N GLU A 782 20.79 -12.98 -33.17
CA GLU A 782 21.94 -13.49 -33.92
C GLU A 782 23.06 -12.45 -34.06
N VAL A 783 22.71 -11.18 -34.29
CA VAL A 783 23.67 -10.09 -34.32
C VAL A 783 24.39 -9.96 -32.98
N THR A 784 23.65 -10.00 -31.86
CA THR A 784 24.27 -9.88 -30.54
C THR A 784 25.24 -11.02 -30.25
N LYS A 785 24.96 -12.26 -30.69
CA LYS A 785 25.93 -13.37 -30.61
C LYS A 785 27.23 -13.05 -31.36
N LEU A 786 27.10 -12.63 -32.63
CA LEU A 786 28.26 -12.32 -33.46
C LEU A 786 29.03 -11.14 -32.90
N VAL A 787 28.35 -10.12 -32.38
CA VAL A 787 28.99 -8.97 -31.73
C VAL A 787 29.76 -9.42 -30.49
N ALA A 788 29.17 -10.25 -29.62
CA ALA A 788 29.86 -10.78 -28.44
C ALA A 788 31.13 -11.58 -28.81
N LEU A 789 31.06 -12.38 -29.88
CA LEU A 789 32.18 -13.13 -30.43
C LEU A 789 33.26 -12.21 -31.05
N ILE A 790 32.87 -11.28 -31.92
CA ILE A 790 33.78 -10.46 -32.73
C ILE A 790 34.49 -9.38 -31.88
N TYR A 791 33.79 -8.85 -30.88
CA TYR A 791 34.29 -7.79 -30.02
C TYR A 791 34.82 -8.31 -28.68
N GLN A 792 34.69 -9.62 -28.43
CA GLN A 792 35.18 -10.28 -27.21
C GLN A 792 34.66 -9.59 -25.95
N CYS A 793 33.32 -9.42 -25.89
CA CYS A 793 32.63 -8.81 -24.76
C CYS A 793 31.41 -9.65 -24.37
N GLU A 794 31.12 -9.71 -23.07
CA GLU A 794 29.88 -10.31 -22.59
C GLU A 794 28.72 -9.33 -22.83
N ILE A 795 27.61 -9.82 -23.38
CA ILE A 795 26.42 -8.99 -23.59
C ILE A 795 25.24 -9.62 -22.87
N VAL A 796 24.55 -8.83 -22.06
CA VAL A 796 23.33 -9.27 -21.36
C VAL A 796 22.17 -8.42 -21.82
N VAL A 797 21.18 -9.07 -22.42
CA VAL A 797 19.97 -8.41 -22.92
C VAL A 797 18.76 -8.98 -22.21
N ARG A 798 18.07 -8.14 -21.44
CA ARG A 798 16.77 -8.48 -20.85
C ARG A 798 15.67 -8.08 -21.81
N ASP A 799 14.79 -9.02 -22.15
CA ASP A 799 13.55 -8.73 -22.86
C ASP A 799 12.32 -8.94 -21.95
N THR A 800 11.11 -8.89 -22.50
CA THR A 800 9.87 -9.06 -21.72
C THR A 800 9.68 -10.46 -21.14
N ASN A 801 10.39 -11.46 -21.67
CA ASN A 801 10.23 -12.86 -21.33
C ASN A 801 11.38 -13.37 -20.46
N ARG A 802 12.63 -13.06 -20.83
CA ARG A 802 13.83 -13.61 -20.20
C ARG A 802 15.05 -12.72 -20.36
N MET A 803 16.14 -13.18 -19.75
CA MET A 803 17.48 -12.64 -19.91
C MET A 803 18.27 -13.53 -20.87
N HIS A 804 18.89 -12.90 -21.85
CA HIS A 804 19.80 -13.52 -22.79
C HIS A 804 21.22 -13.14 -22.38
N HIS A 805 22.01 -14.13 -21.98
CA HIS A 805 23.43 -13.95 -21.66
C HIS A 805 24.25 -14.46 -22.85
N PHE A 806 24.87 -13.54 -23.58
CA PHE A 806 25.73 -13.81 -24.70
C PHE A 806 27.18 -13.82 -24.22
N ASN A 807 27.81 -14.99 -24.26
CA ASN A 807 29.21 -15.14 -23.87
C ASN A 807 30.16 -14.74 -25.02
N MET A 808 31.45 -14.62 -24.72
CA MET A 808 32.49 -14.26 -25.70
C MET A 808 32.72 -15.31 -26.79
N ASN A 809 32.08 -16.49 -26.70
CA ASN A 809 32.08 -17.53 -27.72
C ASN A 809 30.89 -17.41 -28.69
N GLY A 810 30.07 -16.36 -28.56
CA GLY A 810 28.87 -16.17 -29.39
C GLY A 810 27.72 -17.11 -29.06
N GLN A 811 27.72 -17.72 -27.86
CA GLN A 811 26.63 -18.57 -27.40
C GLN A 811 25.70 -17.79 -26.49
N CYS A 812 24.39 -18.06 -26.59
CA CYS A 812 23.37 -17.47 -25.73
C CYS A 812 22.91 -18.47 -24.66
N SER A 813 22.60 -18.00 -23.46
CA SER A 813 22.00 -18.79 -22.37
C SER A 813 20.69 -19.50 -22.76
N CYS A 814 19.99 -19.05 -23.81
CA CYS A 814 18.80 -19.73 -24.30
C CYS A 814 19.09 -20.96 -25.19
N GLN A 815 20.36 -21.26 -25.51
CA GLN A 815 20.74 -22.40 -26.35
C GLN A 815 19.98 -22.46 -27.69
N ASP A 816 19.70 -21.29 -28.27
CA ASP A 816 18.93 -21.12 -29.52
C ASP A 816 17.51 -21.65 -29.45
N TYR A 817 17.02 -21.90 -28.24
CA TYR A 817 15.62 -22.06 -27.92
C TYR A 817 14.94 -20.68 -27.90
N PHE A 818 14.92 -20.04 -29.07
CA PHE A 818 14.50 -18.65 -29.23
C PHE A 818 13.01 -18.48 -29.01
#